data_AF-K0J030-F1
#
_entry.id   AF-K0J030-F1
#
_cell.length_a   1.000
_cell.length_b   1.000
_cell.length_c   1.000
_cell.angle_alpha   90.00
_cell.angle_beta   90.00
_cell.angle_gamma   90.00
#
_symmetry.space_group_name_H-M   'P 1'
#
loop_
_entity.id
_entity.type
_entity.pdbx_description
1 polymer ?
#
loop_
_entity_poly.entity_id
_entity_poly.type
_entity_poly.pdbx_seq_one_letter_code
_entity_poly.pdbx_strand_id
1 'polypeptide(L)'
;MRKIATILVTLLILSSVTPYGVLAESLEANDIATPEFNPENEQYVVEGKNATDDLDETENSMKNIIDEDNNEKDQIVEIKTDKQIISEEIKEKAFTLQAESEEIETNVNAKGINELKHMSIPNATPTSRLGHIRNGNVKIYASLENDSSFEVAGSKYTNAVYYIKLQNTVNGNLYYLISYNASSTRGVVGWVKATDLSTHPHVSVDKKAKDFYIKGTGNAYDTAWGGSKNLVYDLSNYKDQIFKVHLTEKVGNNVWYRGTLDGKTVWIHSSDLVSIGGSPTSRLGHIRNRNVKIFSSLESDASFEVAGAQYTNAVYYIKSQSEINGKMYYLISTRPSNSKGLVGWVQASDLSTYSHTGVDKASKTFYIKGNGKSYDKAWGGSKNLVHDLSKFKDHIFNVHLTEKVGNEIWYRGTLDGKTVWIHSSYLSSNIGNPTSRLGHIRNQNVKIYSSLANNASFEVAGSTYTDAVYYIKSQSEANGNLYYLLSTSPSISKGVVGWVQESDLFTYSHVGVDKISKTFYIKGAGNSYDKAWGGSQNIVYDLSEYKDHVFNVHLTEKVGNDIWYRGTLNGKTVWIHSSDLVSSGGSPTSRLGHIRNRNVKIYSSLESNASFEVAGAQYTNAVYYIKSQSSLNGQLYYLISTSPSDTRGLVGWVQASDLSTYSHVGVDRDAKTLYFKGTGKAYRKAWGGSKDLVYEDMSQYAYQEFKVNLTEKVGTNTWYRGVLNGKTIWLHSSYVTTKTESRTSRLGHIRNRSVEIYPTIGDPSTAFIAGAQYTNAVYYIKKQAEIHDQIFYLISTSPSSTKGTVGWVNAKDLSTYSHITVDKKAKLFYIKGNGIAYSKAWGGAKDIVFENMDIYKNEEFKVDLTEKVGNNTWYRGMLNGKRIWLHSSYVNVARVSEYNLTLSEAVEMQMKASPQTDMKYAWVSKEYIDKNNKVTATNLNVRPEPNTKKDPIGSLPNGHVVKVLEEYNGWYAIEYSSNHQWRHAHPADVMYYLNPLNFINDDRQQFQFLDLSRNSSASVTELNKVLNNNGVLTGKGRYFIEAGNKYKINDIYLVSHAKLETGNGSSELANGISKWTQRDSKGNIVRDADGNPIIIDISPKKVYNVYGIGAFDRCARDCGAQRAYDNGWFSVETAIVEGAQFIGNGYVNAGQNTLYKMRWNPGAMEKGNVTHQYATDIGWAAKQTRTIYNLYQQLDSYTIHLDIPVYK
;
A
#
# COMPACT_ATOMS: atom_id res chain seq x y z
N MET A 1 -3.42 34.01 33.23
CA MET A 1 -3.44 33.74 34.68
C MET A 1 -2.79 32.37 34.93
N ARG A 2 -2.06 32.23 36.05
CA ARG A 2 -1.80 31.05 36.93
C ARG A 2 -2.15 29.64 36.36
N LYS A 3 -1.25 28.63 36.27
CA LYS A 3 -0.52 27.86 37.33
C LYS A 3 -1.50 27.23 38.34
N ILE A 4 -1.47 25.93 38.73
CA ILE A 4 -0.43 24.97 39.24
C ILE A 4 -0.78 23.54 38.66
N ALA A 5 -0.04 22.42 38.66
CA ALA A 5 1.02 21.77 39.49
C ALA A 5 2.04 20.96 38.62
N THR A 6 3.14 20.27 39.01
CA THR A 6 3.86 19.85 40.26
C THR A 6 3.30 18.64 41.07
N ILE A 7 4.06 17.59 41.46
CA ILE A 7 5.47 17.15 41.23
C ILE A 7 5.67 15.65 41.64
N LEU A 8 6.70 14.95 41.13
CA LEU A 8 7.49 13.81 41.71
C LEU A 8 8.47 13.28 40.62
N VAL A 9 9.77 12.91 40.76
CA VAL A 9 10.79 12.76 41.84
C VAL A 9 10.89 11.39 42.52
N THR A 10 12.04 10.67 42.65
CA THR A 10 13.30 10.48 41.84
C THR A 10 14.15 9.32 42.41
N LEU A 11 14.91 8.58 41.58
CA LEU A 11 16.15 7.85 41.95
C LEU A 11 17.02 7.67 40.67
N LEU A 12 18.36 7.80 40.53
CA LEU A 12 19.56 7.91 41.41
C LEU A 12 20.27 6.56 41.73
N ILE A 13 21.58 6.32 41.55
CA ILE A 13 22.70 7.07 40.88
C ILE A 13 23.50 6.09 39.96
N LEU A 14 24.84 5.88 39.81
CA LEU A 14 26.14 6.41 40.31
C LEU A 14 27.31 5.96 39.36
N SER A 15 28.32 6.81 39.06
CA SER A 15 29.74 6.54 38.61
C SER A 15 30.03 5.65 37.37
N SER A 16 31.08 5.81 36.53
CA SER A 16 32.16 6.80 36.23
C SER A 16 32.92 6.27 34.94
N VAL A 17 34.03 6.77 34.34
CA VAL A 17 35.05 7.83 34.58
C VAL A 17 35.33 8.62 33.25
N THR A 18 36.58 8.80 32.80
CA THR A 18 37.12 9.62 31.66
C THR A 18 38.52 9.03 31.23
N PRO A 19 39.47 9.66 30.45
CA PRO A 19 39.52 10.96 29.71
C PRO A 19 40.28 11.02 28.34
N TYR A 20 40.32 12.23 27.74
CA TYR A 20 41.25 12.80 26.72
C TYR A 20 41.22 12.28 25.25
N GLY A 21 41.65 13.06 24.23
CA GLY A 21 42.41 14.34 24.23
C GLY A 21 41.90 15.47 23.29
N VAL A 22 42.77 16.45 22.97
CA VAL A 22 42.42 17.83 22.54
C VAL A 22 43.22 18.27 21.29
N LEU A 23 42.61 19.14 20.46
CA LEU A 23 43.14 20.28 19.64
C LEU A 23 42.08 20.56 18.54
N ALA A 24 41.46 21.73 18.30
CA ALA A 24 41.76 23.17 18.44
C ALA A 24 42.29 23.84 17.16
N GLU A 25 41.65 24.96 16.78
CA GLU A 25 42.09 26.01 15.83
C GLU A 25 42.27 25.62 14.34
N SER A 26 42.26 26.55 13.35
CA SER A 26 41.51 27.81 13.18
C SER A 26 41.68 28.34 11.73
N LEU A 27 40.77 29.19 11.24
CA LEU A 27 40.95 30.09 10.05
C LEU A 27 41.22 29.36 8.70
N GLU A 28 41.19 29.97 7.51
CA GLU A 28 40.50 31.19 7.05
C GLU A 28 39.98 31.01 5.60
N ALA A 29 39.27 32.00 5.07
CA ALA A 29 38.79 32.02 3.68
C ALA A 29 39.89 32.46 2.69
N ASN A 30 39.78 32.04 1.41
CA ASN A 30 39.53 32.99 0.31
C ASN A 30 39.39 32.33 -1.09
N ASP A 31 38.37 32.79 -1.80
CA ASP A 31 38.31 33.21 -3.21
C ASP A 31 39.03 32.52 -4.39
N ILE A 32 38.20 32.29 -5.42
CA ILE A 32 38.39 32.65 -6.85
C ILE A 32 39.65 32.11 -7.57
N ALA A 33 39.43 31.15 -8.47
CA ALA A 33 39.57 31.35 -9.93
C ALA A 33 39.13 30.10 -10.73
N THR A 34 38.45 30.32 -11.87
CA THR A 34 38.56 29.45 -13.06
C THR A 34 39.64 30.02 -13.98
N PRO A 35 40.29 29.18 -14.79
CA PRO A 35 39.99 29.28 -16.22
C PRO A 35 39.96 27.92 -16.96
N GLU A 36 39.52 27.97 -18.21
CA GLU A 36 39.58 26.88 -19.19
C GLU A 36 40.96 26.85 -19.89
N PHE A 37 41.50 25.67 -20.23
CA PHE A 37 41.86 25.34 -21.63
C PHE A 37 42.17 23.83 -21.84
N ASN A 38 42.49 23.49 -23.09
CA ASN A 38 42.63 22.17 -23.72
C ASN A 38 43.91 22.20 -24.62
N PRO A 39 44.25 21.19 -25.45
CA PRO A 39 44.51 19.75 -25.24
C PRO A 39 46.03 19.40 -25.37
N GLU A 40 46.36 18.08 -25.46
CA GLU A 40 47.61 17.54 -26.08
C GLU A 40 48.95 17.87 -25.38
N ASN A 41 50.10 17.19 -25.61
CA ASN A 41 50.42 15.86 -26.18
C ASN A 41 51.78 15.41 -25.57
N GLU A 42 52.07 14.11 -25.45
CA GLU A 42 53.47 13.64 -25.31
C GLU A 42 53.64 12.20 -25.86
N GLN A 43 54.69 11.99 -26.68
CA GLN A 43 55.02 10.73 -27.37
C GLN A 43 56.26 10.06 -26.76
N TYR A 44 56.53 8.78 -27.09
CA TYR A 44 57.89 8.29 -27.44
C TYR A 44 57.84 6.99 -28.29
N VAL A 45 58.96 6.56 -28.90
CA VAL A 45 59.11 5.54 -29.99
C VAL A 45 60.50 4.88 -29.96
N VAL A 46 60.84 3.75 -30.62
CA VAL A 46 60.16 2.88 -31.64
C VAL A 46 60.02 1.42 -31.09
N GLU A 47 60.04 0.23 -31.76
CA GLU A 47 60.27 -0.35 -33.12
C GLU A 47 59.46 -1.69 -33.19
N GLY A 48 58.99 -2.27 -34.31
CA GLY A 48 58.91 -1.78 -35.71
C GLY A 48 59.26 -2.81 -36.83
N LYS A 49 58.67 -4.02 -36.86
CA LYS A 49 58.88 -5.03 -37.95
C LYS A 49 57.61 -5.76 -38.41
N ASN A 50 57.61 -6.19 -39.68
CA ASN A 50 56.44 -6.71 -40.42
C ASN A 50 56.50 -8.22 -40.71
N ALA A 51 55.33 -8.86 -40.75
CA ALA A 51 54.85 -9.85 -41.74
C ALA A 51 53.34 -10.04 -41.43
N THR A 52 52.34 -9.81 -42.29
CA THR A 52 52.05 -10.18 -43.69
C THR A 52 51.75 -11.66 -43.90
N ASP A 53 50.62 -11.89 -44.59
CA ASP A 53 50.19 -13.09 -45.31
C ASP A 53 49.83 -14.34 -44.46
N ASP A 54 48.94 -15.25 -44.87
CA ASP A 54 47.71 -15.23 -45.71
C ASP A 54 46.99 -16.60 -45.52
N LEU A 55 45.85 -16.87 -46.17
CA LEU A 55 45.24 -18.21 -46.40
C LEU A 55 44.67 -18.98 -45.16
N ASP A 56 43.84 -20.04 -45.30
CA ASP A 56 42.64 -20.21 -46.14
C ASP A 56 41.74 -21.38 -45.61
N GLU A 57 40.57 -21.57 -46.25
CA GLU A 57 39.77 -22.79 -46.47
C GLU A 57 39.82 -24.04 -45.54
N THR A 58 38.69 -24.27 -44.85
CA THR A 58 37.83 -25.50 -44.84
C THR A 58 38.24 -26.90 -44.31
N GLU A 59 37.21 -27.54 -43.72
CA GLU A 59 36.77 -28.96 -43.83
C GLU A 59 37.57 -30.21 -43.36
N ASN A 60 36.94 -30.91 -42.39
CA ASN A 60 36.35 -32.27 -42.53
C ASN A 60 37.21 -33.57 -42.48
N SER A 61 36.99 -34.37 -41.43
CA SER A 61 36.89 -35.87 -41.45
C SER A 61 36.34 -36.34 -40.08
N MET A 62 35.40 -37.29 -39.93
CA MET A 62 35.33 -38.72 -40.35
C MET A 62 36.33 -39.64 -39.59
N LYS A 63 36.00 -40.87 -39.14
CA LYS A 63 34.80 -41.71 -39.39
C LYS A 63 34.55 -42.84 -38.35
N ASN A 64 33.32 -43.36 -38.40
CA ASN A 64 32.68 -44.62 -37.94
C ASN A 64 33.51 -45.82 -37.41
N ILE A 65 32.83 -46.64 -36.58
CA ILE A 65 32.51 -48.09 -36.76
C ILE A 65 31.47 -48.46 -35.65
N ILE A 66 30.23 -48.90 -35.93
CA ILE A 66 29.69 -50.13 -36.56
C ILE A 66 29.68 -51.36 -35.60
N ASP A 67 28.57 -52.07 -35.30
CA ASP A 67 27.14 -51.69 -35.12
C ASP A 67 26.50 -52.45 -33.90
N GLU A 68 25.56 -53.42 -33.86
CA GLU A 68 24.67 -54.14 -34.81
C GLU A 68 23.56 -54.98 -34.04
N ASP A 69 22.32 -55.09 -34.56
CA ASP A 69 21.26 -56.15 -34.51
C ASP A 69 21.02 -57.17 -33.31
N ASN A 70 19.83 -57.79 -33.08
CA ASN A 70 18.39 -57.54 -33.43
C ASN A 70 17.43 -58.51 -32.64
N ASN A 71 16.20 -58.09 -32.25
CA ASN A 71 14.92 -58.85 -32.39
C ASN A 71 13.69 -58.31 -31.60
N GLU A 72 12.49 -58.70 -32.07
CA GLU A 72 11.13 -58.46 -31.52
C GLU A 72 10.78 -59.47 -30.37
N LYS A 73 9.64 -59.46 -29.64
CA LYS A 73 8.26 -59.05 -29.98
C LYS A 73 7.31 -58.93 -28.74
N ASP A 74 6.31 -58.05 -28.86
CA ASP A 74 5.00 -57.92 -28.16
C ASP A 74 4.76 -58.48 -26.73
N GLN A 75 4.30 -57.60 -25.80
CA GLN A 75 2.86 -57.52 -25.43
C GLN A 75 2.49 -56.30 -24.52
N ILE A 76 1.72 -55.37 -25.10
CA ILE A 76 0.59 -54.53 -24.59
C ILE A 76 0.62 -53.89 -23.17
N VAL A 77 0.15 -52.63 -23.13
CA VAL A 77 -0.28 -51.81 -21.97
C VAL A 77 0.85 -51.09 -21.21
N GLU A 78 1.29 -49.96 -21.75
CA GLU A 78 2.02 -48.94 -20.99
C GLU A 78 1.25 -47.60 -20.98
N ILE A 79 0.91 -47.11 -19.79
CA ILE A 79 0.37 -45.76 -19.61
C ILE A 79 1.55 -44.80 -19.46
N LYS A 80 1.90 -44.07 -20.52
CA LYS A 80 2.88 -42.98 -20.47
C LYS A 80 2.20 -41.62 -20.44
N THR A 81 2.66 -40.77 -19.55
CA THR A 81 2.12 -39.42 -19.34
C THR A 81 2.67 -38.43 -20.35
N ASP A 82 1.83 -37.92 -21.24
CA ASP A 82 2.17 -36.78 -22.09
C ASP A 82 2.44 -35.54 -21.23
N LYS A 83 3.72 -35.18 -21.12
CA LYS A 83 4.15 -33.91 -20.52
C LYS A 83 5.12 -33.13 -21.41
N GLN A 84 5.06 -33.38 -22.73
CA GLN A 84 5.92 -32.72 -23.71
C GLN A 84 5.24 -32.42 -25.07
N ILE A 85 3.90 -32.37 -25.11
CA ILE A 85 3.11 -31.91 -26.28
C ILE A 85 2.42 -30.55 -26.00
N ILE A 86 2.30 -30.14 -24.73
CA ILE A 86 1.58 -28.92 -24.31
C ILE A 86 2.44 -27.64 -24.46
N SER A 87 3.74 -27.75 -24.76
CA SER A 87 4.68 -26.61 -24.81
C SER A 87 4.77 -25.88 -26.15
N GLU A 88 4.16 -26.39 -27.22
CA GLU A 88 4.29 -25.83 -28.58
C GLU A 88 2.95 -25.34 -29.15
N GLU A 89 1.84 -26.09 -29.01
CA GLU A 89 0.49 -25.56 -29.31
C GLU A 89 0.15 -24.27 -28.53
N ILE A 90 0.69 -24.12 -27.31
CA ILE A 90 0.50 -22.91 -26.49
C ILE A 90 1.35 -21.74 -27.00
N LYS A 91 2.43 -21.98 -27.76
CA LYS A 91 3.21 -20.89 -28.38
C LYS A 91 2.52 -20.34 -29.62
N GLU A 92 1.99 -21.20 -30.50
CA GLU A 92 1.30 -20.71 -31.70
C GLU A 92 -0.01 -19.99 -31.35
N LYS A 93 -0.87 -20.56 -30.48
CA LYS A 93 -2.12 -19.90 -30.05
C LYS A 93 -1.90 -18.66 -29.17
N ALA A 94 -0.70 -18.45 -28.62
CA ALA A 94 -0.33 -17.20 -27.96
C ALA A 94 0.17 -16.12 -28.95
N PHE A 95 0.67 -16.49 -30.14
CA PHE A 95 1.19 -15.55 -31.12
C PHE A 95 0.10 -15.00 -32.05
N THR A 96 -0.95 -15.78 -32.36
CA THR A 96 -2.05 -15.33 -33.24
C THR A 96 -2.98 -14.29 -32.59
N LEU A 97 -3.04 -14.20 -31.26
CA LEU A 97 -3.94 -13.27 -30.53
C LEU A 97 -3.33 -11.89 -30.23
N GLN A 98 -2.14 -11.59 -30.75
CA GLN A 98 -1.53 -10.25 -30.69
C GLN A 98 -1.41 -9.59 -32.09
N ALA A 99 -1.76 -10.31 -33.17
CA ALA A 99 -1.70 -9.81 -34.54
C ALA A 99 -3.01 -9.17 -35.05
N GLU A 100 -4.18 -9.54 -34.51
CA GLU A 100 -5.48 -8.97 -34.93
C GLU A 100 -5.84 -7.64 -34.24
N SER A 101 -4.91 -7.02 -33.49
CA SER A 101 -5.14 -5.73 -32.80
C SER A 101 -4.23 -4.57 -33.25
N GLU A 102 -3.32 -4.78 -34.21
CA GLU A 102 -2.37 -3.75 -34.68
C GLU A 102 -2.29 -3.64 -36.22
N GLU A 103 -3.34 -3.97 -36.98
CA GLU A 103 -3.38 -3.72 -38.44
C GLU A 103 -4.75 -3.30 -39.02
N ILE A 104 -5.37 -2.24 -38.46
CA ILE A 104 -6.34 -1.40 -39.20
C ILE A 104 -6.07 0.09 -38.93
N GLU A 105 -4.86 0.57 -39.21
CA GLU A 105 -4.60 1.99 -39.45
C GLU A 105 -3.43 2.17 -40.43
N THR A 106 -3.58 3.09 -41.40
CA THR A 106 -2.79 3.19 -42.66
C THR A 106 -3.03 2.00 -43.64
N ASN A 107 -3.28 2.16 -44.93
CA ASN A 107 -3.44 3.36 -45.78
C ASN A 107 -4.63 3.21 -46.74
N VAL A 108 -5.31 4.32 -47.08
CA VAL A 108 -5.51 4.80 -48.48
C VAL A 108 -6.36 6.09 -48.50
N ASN A 109 -5.91 7.06 -49.32
CA ASN A 109 -6.58 8.27 -49.80
C ASN A 109 -7.12 9.33 -48.82
N ALA A 110 -6.46 10.49 -48.88
CA ALA A 110 -6.96 11.75 -48.33
C ALA A 110 -8.05 12.39 -49.20
N LYS A 111 -9.29 12.47 -48.69
CA LYS A 111 -10.27 13.53 -48.97
C LYS A 111 -11.42 13.45 -47.95
N GLY A 112 -11.66 14.51 -47.19
CA GLY A 112 -12.90 14.66 -46.39
C GLY A 112 -12.75 14.97 -44.89
N ILE A 113 -11.57 14.84 -44.27
CA ILE A 113 -11.39 15.17 -42.85
C ILE A 113 -11.23 16.70 -42.67
N ASN A 114 -12.33 17.42 -42.77
CA ASN A 114 -12.40 18.84 -42.39
C ASN A 114 -13.75 19.25 -41.78
N GLU A 115 -14.43 18.33 -41.09
CA GLU A 115 -15.61 18.69 -40.29
C GLU A 115 -15.83 17.74 -39.10
N LEU A 116 -15.45 18.21 -37.89
CA LEU A 116 -16.09 17.89 -36.61
C LEU A 116 -15.43 18.75 -35.51
N LYS A 117 -15.87 20.01 -35.40
CA LYS A 117 -15.43 20.92 -34.33
C LYS A 117 -15.80 20.36 -32.95
N HIS A 118 -14.99 20.66 -31.94
CA HIS A 118 -15.42 20.54 -30.54
C HIS A 118 -16.65 21.43 -30.29
N MET A 119 -17.84 20.82 -30.25
CA MET A 119 -19.05 21.51 -29.80
C MET A 119 -19.03 21.62 -28.27
N SER A 120 -18.80 22.84 -27.77
CA SER A 120 -19.06 23.19 -26.37
C SER A 120 -20.57 23.31 -26.15
N ILE A 121 -21.24 22.17 -25.93
CA ILE A 121 -22.71 22.08 -25.80
C ILE A 121 -23.20 23.07 -24.72
N PRO A 122 -24.01 24.10 -25.08
CA PRO A 122 -24.50 25.07 -24.11
C PRO A 122 -25.39 24.44 -23.03
N ASN A 123 -25.31 24.97 -21.81
CA ASN A 123 -26.20 24.68 -20.67
C ASN A 123 -26.22 23.24 -20.11
N ALA A 124 -25.36 22.33 -20.60
CA ALA A 124 -25.23 20.99 -20.01
C ALA A 124 -24.66 21.05 -18.57
N THR A 125 -25.42 20.57 -17.59
CA THR A 125 -25.02 20.56 -16.16
C THR A 125 -24.50 19.20 -15.71
N PRO A 126 -23.49 19.14 -14.80
CA PRO A 126 -23.04 17.90 -14.18
C PRO A 126 -24.15 17.20 -13.41
N THR A 127 -24.18 15.87 -13.49
CA THR A 127 -25.04 15.01 -12.67
C THR A 127 -24.32 13.72 -12.33
N SER A 128 -24.86 12.91 -11.42
CA SER A 128 -24.35 11.56 -11.17
C SER A 128 -25.51 10.60 -10.95
N ARG A 129 -25.86 9.89 -12.03
CA ARG A 129 -26.91 8.87 -12.03
C ARG A 129 -26.40 7.62 -12.74
N LEU A 130 -27.11 6.51 -12.55
CA LEU A 130 -27.14 5.39 -13.49
C LEU A 130 -28.50 5.38 -14.19
N GLY A 131 -28.56 4.82 -15.39
CA GLY A 131 -29.78 4.71 -16.18
C GLY A 131 -29.89 3.44 -17.01
N HIS A 132 -31.10 2.90 -17.10
CA HIS A 132 -31.50 1.87 -18.08
C HIS A 132 -32.43 2.48 -19.11
N ILE A 133 -32.26 2.10 -20.39
CA ILE A 133 -33.19 2.47 -21.47
C ILE A 133 -34.46 1.62 -21.35
N ARG A 134 -35.65 2.25 -21.30
CA ARG A 134 -36.91 1.58 -20.96
C ARG A 134 -37.41 0.57 -21.99
N ASN A 135 -37.16 0.78 -23.28
CA ASN A 135 -37.57 -0.10 -24.37
C ASN A 135 -36.74 0.15 -25.64
N GLY A 136 -36.87 -0.71 -26.64
CA GLY A 136 -36.10 -0.63 -27.88
C GLY A 136 -36.42 0.58 -28.77
N ASN A 137 -37.57 1.23 -28.61
CA ASN A 137 -38.01 2.33 -29.48
C ASN A 137 -37.50 3.71 -29.01
N VAL A 138 -36.77 3.76 -27.90
CA VAL A 138 -36.20 5.00 -27.34
C VAL A 138 -35.16 5.59 -28.30
N LYS A 139 -35.23 6.90 -28.52
CA LYS A 139 -34.30 7.65 -29.37
C LYS A 139 -33.03 8.02 -28.61
N ILE A 140 -31.89 7.84 -29.26
CA ILE A 140 -30.56 8.26 -28.81
C ILE A 140 -30.03 9.31 -29.79
N TYR A 141 -29.83 10.52 -29.31
CA TYR A 141 -29.45 11.69 -30.10
C TYR A 141 -27.95 11.96 -30.00
N ALA A 142 -27.28 12.14 -31.14
CA ALA A 142 -25.85 12.48 -31.16
C ALA A 142 -25.58 13.90 -30.63
N SER A 143 -26.48 14.85 -30.95
CA SER A 143 -26.48 16.22 -30.44
C SER A 143 -27.91 16.66 -30.13
N LEU A 144 -28.07 17.62 -29.19
CA LEU A 144 -29.35 18.23 -28.87
C LEU A 144 -29.67 19.47 -29.74
N GLU A 145 -28.74 19.87 -30.60
CA GLU A 145 -28.92 21.01 -31.53
C GLU A 145 -29.57 20.59 -32.86
N ASN A 146 -29.77 19.28 -33.10
CA ASN A 146 -30.43 18.74 -34.28
C ASN A 146 -31.32 17.52 -33.93
N ASP A 147 -32.60 17.77 -33.64
CA ASP A 147 -33.62 16.76 -33.31
C ASP A 147 -33.93 15.78 -34.48
N SER A 148 -33.38 16.05 -35.67
CA SER A 148 -33.56 15.22 -36.88
C SER A 148 -32.68 13.95 -36.87
N SER A 149 -31.56 13.94 -36.14
CA SER A 149 -30.58 12.84 -36.18
C SER A 149 -30.54 12.07 -34.86
N PHE A 150 -31.18 10.90 -34.85
CA PHE A 150 -31.18 9.95 -33.74
C PHE A 150 -31.00 8.51 -34.23
N GLU A 151 -30.34 7.65 -33.46
CA GLU A 151 -30.47 6.20 -33.59
C GLU A 151 -31.56 5.67 -32.66
N VAL A 152 -32.15 4.52 -32.99
CA VAL A 152 -33.18 3.86 -32.18
C VAL A 152 -32.49 2.78 -31.33
N ALA A 153 -32.75 2.76 -30.01
CA ALA A 153 -31.97 1.99 -29.04
C ALA A 153 -31.92 0.48 -29.32
N GLY A 154 -33.02 -0.06 -29.88
CA GLY A 154 -33.18 -1.43 -30.33
C GLY A 154 -32.84 -2.49 -29.27
N SER A 155 -32.39 -3.65 -29.73
CA SER A 155 -31.75 -4.67 -28.90
C SER A 155 -30.29 -4.32 -28.57
N LYS A 156 -29.70 -3.30 -29.21
CA LYS A 156 -28.29 -2.88 -29.05
C LYS A 156 -28.04 -2.28 -27.67
N TYR A 157 -28.85 -1.33 -27.25
CA TYR A 157 -28.65 -0.57 -26.00
C TYR A 157 -29.66 -0.86 -24.88
N THR A 158 -30.68 -1.69 -25.12
CA THR A 158 -31.54 -2.19 -24.04
C THR A 158 -30.85 -3.26 -23.20
N ASN A 159 -31.35 -3.47 -21.98
CA ASN A 159 -30.86 -4.46 -21.01
C ASN A 159 -29.40 -4.24 -20.51
N ALA A 160 -28.87 -3.03 -20.68
CA ALA A 160 -27.59 -2.58 -20.14
C ALA A 160 -27.77 -1.32 -19.29
N VAL A 161 -26.97 -1.18 -18.23
CA VAL A 161 -26.90 0.04 -17.41
C VAL A 161 -25.86 1.01 -17.98
N TYR A 162 -26.18 2.29 -17.94
CA TYR A 162 -25.33 3.39 -18.39
C TYR A 162 -25.03 4.36 -17.27
N TYR A 163 -23.81 4.89 -17.25
CA TYR A 163 -23.46 6.05 -16.44
C TYR A 163 -24.03 7.32 -17.08
N ILE A 164 -24.68 8.14 -16.26
CA ILE A 164 -25.13 9.48 -16.66
C ILE A 164 -24.32 10.49 -15.87
N LYS A 165 -23.59 11.35 -16.59
CA LYS A 165 -22.68 12.36 -16.02
C LYS A 165 -22.95 13.81 -16.47
N LEU A 166 -23.75 14.02 -17.52
CA LEU A 166 -24.32 15.32 -17.89
C LEU A 166 -25.83 15.22 -18.08
N GLN A 167 -26.53 16.32 -17.86
CA GLN A 167 -27.95 16.52 -18.13
C GLN A 167 -28.17 17.90 -18.78
N ASN A 168 -29.14 18.05 -19.66
CA ASN A 168 -29.46 19.34 -20.30
C ASN A 168 -30.97 19.46 -20.56
N THR A 169 -31.53 20.67 -20.52
CA THR A 169 -32.97 20.89 -20.71
C THR A 169 -33.20 21.68 -22.00
N VAL A 170 -33.84 21.05 -22.99
CA VAL A 170 -34.10 21.64 -24.30
C VAL A 170 -35.60 21.59 -24.57
N ASN A 171 -36.19 22.72 -24.95
CA ASN A 171 -37.63 22.87 -25.20
C ASN A 171 -38.50 22.32 -24.05
N GLY A 172 -38.13 22.63 -22.80
CA GLY A 172 -38.80 22.15 -21.58
C GLY A 172 -38.57 20.67 -21.23
N ASN A 173 -37.87 19.90 -22.08
CA ASN A 173 -37.64 18.47 -21.89
C ASN A 173 -36.21 18.24 -21.37
N LEU A 174 -36.08 17.48 -20.28
CA LEU A 174 -34.78 17.09 -19.72
C LEU A 174 -34.21 15.90 -20.52
N TYR A 175 -32.93 15.99 -20.87
CA TYR A 175 -32.13 14.95 -21.52
C TYR A 175 -30.92 14.58 -20.65
N TYR A 176 -30.49 13.32 -20.74
CA TYR A 176 -29.35 12.75 -20.03
C TYR A 176 -28.33 12.22 -21.03
N LEU A 177 -27.06 12.55 -20.85
CA LEU A 177 -25.95 11.98 -21.63
C LEU A 177 -25.57 10.63 -21.03
N ILE A 178 -25.89 9.55 -21.73
CA ILE A 178 -25.55 8.17 -21.34
C ILE A 178 -24.17 7.76 -21.88
N SER A 179 -23.45 6.97 -21.10
CA SER A 179 -22.09 6.51 -21.37
C SER A 179 -21.84 5.12 -20.77
N TYR A 180 -21.05 4.30 -21.46
CA TYR A 180 -20.56 3.02 -20.94
C TYR A 180 -19.56 3.20 -19.78
N ASN A 181 -18.87 4.35 -19.70
CA ASN A 181 -17.91 4.64 -18.62
C ASN A 181 -18.47 5.69 -17.66
N ALA A 182 -17.90 5.77 -16.45
CA ALA A 182 -18.14 6.86 -15.50
C ALA A 182 -17.52 8.21 -15.95
N SER A 183 -17.81 8.64 -17.18
CA SER A 183 -17.25 9.80 -17.87
C SER A 183 -18.24 10.33 -18.91
N SER A 184 -18.38 11.65 -18.99
CA SER A 184 -19.15 12.37 -20.01
C SER A 184 -18.41 12.55 -21.34
N THR A 185 -17.20 12.02 -21.49
CA THR A 185 -16.34 12.23 -22.67
C THR A 185 -15.70 10.96 -23.24
N ARG A 186 -15.78 9.82 -22.55
CA ARG A 186 -15.21 8.53 -23.02
C ARG A 186 -16.26 7.42 -22.96
N GLY A 187 -16.48 6.71 -24.08
CA GLY A 187 -17.55 5.71 -24.21
C GLY A 187 -18.96 6.30 -24.13
N VAL A 188 -19.11 7.58 -24.51
CA VAL A 188 -20.39 8.26 -24.67
C VAL A 188 -21.22 7.51 -25.72
N VAL A 189 -22.50 7.31 -25.42
CA VAL A 189 -23.48 6.69 -26.34
C VAL A 189 -24.34 7.76 -27.01
N GLY A 190 -24.81 8.74 -26.23
CA GLY A 190 -25.58 9.87 -26.75
C GLY A 190 -26.53 10.45 -25.71
N TRP A 191 -27.32 11.43 -26.14
CA TRP A 191 -28.36 12.05 -25.32
C TRP A 191 -29.67 11.26 -25.43
N VAL A 192 -30.28 10.95 -24.30
CA VAL A 192 -31.58 10.27 -24.22
C VAL A 192 -32.51 11.06 -23.32
N LYS A 193 -33.78 11.16 -23.69
CA LYS A 193 -34.79 11.90 -22.94
C LYS A 193 -35.00 11.28 -21.55
N ALA A 194 -35.06 12.10 -20.51
CA ALA A 194 -35.11 11.64 -19.12
C ALA A 194 -36.36 10.82 -18.76
N THR A 195 -37.46 11.01 -19.50
CA THR A 195 -38.69 10.20 -19.41
C THR A 195 -38.50 8.77 -19.91
N ASP A 196 -37.56 8.57 -20.83
CA ASP A 196 -37.39 7.34 -21.60
C ASP A 196 -36.33 6.41 -20.98
N LEU A 197 -35.68 6.91 -19.92
CA LEU A 197 -34.77 6.20 -19.04
C LEU A 197 -35.46 5.88 -17.70
N SER A 198 -35.11 4.74 -17.11
CA SER A 198 -35.25 4.50 -15.67
C SER A 198 -33.94 4.91 -15.02
N THR A 199 -33.92 5.87 -14.09
CA THR A 199 -32.64 6.40 -13.53
C THR A 199 -32.64 6.53 -12.02
N HIS A 200 -31.49 6.23 -11.41
CA HIS A 200 -31.26 6.37 -9.98
C HIS A 200 -30.01 7.23 -9.68
N PRO A 201 -30.03 8.08 -8.64
CA PRO A 201 -28.83 8.78 -8.17
C PRO A 201 -27.68 7.81 -7.87
N HIS A 202 -26.44 8.20 -8.19
CA HIS A 202 -25.25 7.35 -8.09
C HIS A 202 -24.18 8.01 -7.21
N VAL A 203 -23.87 7.41 -6.06
CA VAL A 203 -23.01 8.02 -5.03
C VAL A 203 -21.98 7.00 -4.50
N SER A 204 -20.70 7.38 -4.47
CA SER A 204 -19.64 6.62 -3.78
C SER A 204 -19.79 6.76 -2.27
N VAL A 205 -19.88 5.64 -1.55
CA VAL A 205 -20.03 5.61 -0.09
C VAL A 205 -18.66 5.56 0.58
N ASP A 206 -17.88 4.50 0.35
CA ASP A 206 -16.56 4.33 0.98
C ASP A 206 -15.66 3.34 0.22
N LYS A 207 -14.37 3.36 0.56
CA LYS A 207 -13.32 2.48 0.02
C LYS A 207 -12.67 1.64 1.12
N LYS A 208 -13.41 1.32 2.19
CA LYS A 208 -12.92 0.46 3.28
C LYS A 208 -12.95 -0.99 2.81
N ALA A 209 -11.93 -1.76 3.19
CA ALA A 209 -11.94 -3.20 3.00
C ALA A 209 -13.06 -3.81 3.86
N LYS A 210 -13.89 -4.67 3.27
CA LYS A 210 -14.96 -5.42 3.95
C LYS A 210 -14.98 -6.84 3.38
N ASP A 211 -15.22 -7.83 4.23
CA ASP A 211 -15.45 -9.21 3.81
C ASP A 211 -16.93 -9.56 4.03
N PHE A 212 -17.53 -10.22 3.04
CA PHE A 212 -18.91 -10.73 3.06
C PHE A 212 -18.93 -12.19 2.60
N TYR A 213 -19.96 -12.96 2.96
CA TYR A 213 -20.27 -14.23 2.30
C TYR A 213 -21.31 -14.03 1.20
N ILE A 214 -21.14 -14.70 0.06
CA ILE A 214 -22.16 -14.75 -1.01
C ILE A 214 -23.26 -15.74 -0.62
N LYS A 215 -24.53 -15.30 -0.66
CA LYS A 215 -25.69 -16.13 -0.24
C LYS A 215 -25.99 -17.33 -1.15
N GLY A 216 -25.47 -17.32 -2.38
CA GLY A 216 -25.90 -18.22 -3.44
C GLY A 216 -27.17 -17.77 -4.16
N THR A 217 -27.54 -16.49 -4.02
CA THR A 217 -28.70 -15.85 -4.65
C THR A 217 -28.24 -14.67 -5.49
N GLY A 218 -29.02 -14.31 -6.51
CA GLY A 218 -28.75 -13.13 -7.33
C GLY A 218 -27.52 -13.29 -8.23
N ASN A 219 -26.97 -12.15 -8.65
CA ASN A 219 -26.04 -12.03 -9.76
C ASN A 219 -24.89 -11.07 -9.46
N ALA A 220 -23.72 -11.35 -10.03
CA ALA A 220 -22.57 -10.44 -10.10
C ALA A 220 -22.53 -9.75 -11.46
N TYR A 221 -22.34 -8.43 -11.46
CA TYR A 221 -22.36 -7.59 -12.66
C TYR A 221 -21.03 -6.82 -12.85
N ASP A 222 -20.71 -6.40 -14.08
CA ASP A 222 -19.55 -5.53 -14.37
C ASP A 222 -19.73 -4.11 -13.80
N THR A 223 -20.98 -3.70 -13.62
CA THR A 223 -21.41 -2.36 -13.22
C THR A 223 -22.54 -2.48 -12.18
N ALA A 224 -22.54 -1.62 -11.16
CA ALA A 224 -23.60 -1.58 -10.16
C ALA A 224 -24.98 -1.36 -10.82
N TRP A 225 -26.02 -2.05 -10.37
CA TRP A 225 -27.36 -2.03 -11.00
C TRP A 225 -27.35 -2.41 -12.49
N GLY A 226 -26.45 -3.32 -12.87
CA GLY A 226 -26.36 -3.89 -14.21
C GLY A 226 -27.63 -4.62 -14.68
N GLY A 227 -27.83 -4.67 -15.99
CA GLY A 227 -28.87 -5.48 -16.64
C GLY A 227 -28.32 -6.85 -17.08
N SER A 228 -29.09 -7.62 -17.84
CA SER A 228 -28.64 -8.94 -18.32
C SER A 228 -27.42 -8.87 -19.25
N LYS A 229 -27.15 -7.72 -19.89
CA LYS A 229 -25.91 -7.50 -20.65
C LYS A 229 -24.68 -7.18 -19.80
N ASN A 230 -24.87 -6.79 -18.54
CA ASN A 230 -23.80 -6.54 -17.58
C ASN A 230 -23.51 -7.76 -16.70
N LEU A 231 -24.22 -8.88 -16.90
CA LEU A 231 -24.12 -10.09 -16.09
C LEU A 231 -22.75 -10.76 -16.31
N VAL A 232 -22.00 -10.98 -15.22
CA VAL A 232 -20.68 -11.63 -15.25
C VAL A 232 -20.75 -13.04 -14.66
N TYR A 233 -21.50 -13.22 -13.57
CA TYR A 233 -21.70 -14.52 -12.92
C TYR A 233 -23.10 -14.62 -12.29
N ASP A 234 -23.73 -15.79 -12.43
CA ASP A 234 -24.78 -16.27 -11.53
C ASP A 234 -24.13 -16.66 -10.20
N LEU A 235 -24.66 -16.18 -9.07
CA LEU A 235 -24.02 -16.36 -7.75
C LEU A 235 -24.29 -17.71 -7.09
N SER A 236 -25.15 -18.57 -7.64
CA SER A 236 -25.43 -19.92 -7.12
C SER A 236 -24.16 -20.77 -6.92
N ASN A 237 -23.28 -20.78 -7.93
CA ASN A 237 -21.98 -21.47 -7.88
C ASN A 237 -20.97 -20.84 -6.90
N TYR A 238 -21.23 -19.61 -6.46
CA TYR A 238 -20.37 -18.82 -5.56
C TYR A 238 -20.87 -18.79 -4.11
N LYS A 239 -21.88 -19.59 -3.78
CA LYS A 239 -22.42 -19.71 -2.42
C LYS A 239 -21.33 -20.00 -1.37
N ASP A 240 -21.44 -19.35 -0.23
CA ASP A 240 -20.53 -19.43 0.94
C ASP A 240 -19.08 -19.00 0.66
N GLN A 241 -18.77 -18.48 -0.53
CA GLN A 241 -17.46 -17.88 -0.83
C GLN A 241 -17.32 -16.48 -0.21
N ILE A 242 -16.08 -16.10 0.13
CA ILE A 242 -15.76 -14.79 0.71
C ILE A 242 -15.58 -13.77 -0.41
N PHE A 243 -16.52 -12.83 -0.52
CA PHE A 243 -16.39 -11.68 -1.40
C PHE A 243 -15.61 -10.55 -0.70
N LYS A 244 -14.43 -10.23 -1.26
CA LYS A 244 -13.53 -9.20 -0.71
C LYS A 244 -13.79 -7.85 -1.37
N VAL A 245 -14.45 -6.98 -0.63
CA VAL A 245 -14.94 -5.68 -1.09
C VAL A 245 -13.89 -4.59 -0.86
N HIS A 246 -13.70 -3.74 -1.88
CA HIS A 246 -12.77 -2.61 -1.84
C HIS A 246 -13.41 -1.26 -2.24
N LEU A 247 -14.68 -1.26 -2.62
CA LEU A 247 -15.49 -0.07 -2.89
C LEU A 247 -16.96 -0.35 -2.58
N THR A 248 -17.64 0.63 -1.97
CA THR A 248 -19.09 0.62 -1.73
C THR A 248 -19.72 1.82 -2.44
N GLU A 249 -20.76 1.58 -3.24
CA GLU A 249 -21.56 2.60 -3.91
C GLU A 249 -23.05 2.46 -3.55
N LYS A 250 -23.81 3.54 -3.71
CA LYS A 250 -25.28 3.55 -3.64
C LYS A 250 -25.85 3.92 -5.01
N VAL A 251 -26.85 3.15 -5.43
CA VAL A 251 -27.66 3.39 -6.62
C VAL A 251 -29.11 3.57 -6.16
N GLY A 252 -29.53 4.83 -6.02
CA GLY A 252 -30.72 5.18 -5.25
C GLY A 252 -30.56 4.76 -3.79
N ASN A 253 -31.53 4.03 -3.27
CA ASN A 253 -31.48 3.50 -1.89
C ASN A 253 -30.63 2.21 -1.77
N ASN A 254 -30.38 1.53 -2.88
CA ASN A 254 -29.75 0.21 -2.95
C ASN A 254 -28.22 0.32 -2.78
N VAL A 255 -27.64 -0.55 -1.94
CA VAL A 255 -26.19 -0.60 -1.69
C VAL A 255 -25.55 -1.66 -2.57
N TRP A 256 -24.48 -1.28 -3.26
CA TRP A 256 -23.70 -2.15 -4.14
C TRP A 256 -22.26 -2.21 -3.68
N TYR A 257 -21.68 -3.39 -3.71
CA TYR A 257 -20.33 -3.67 -3.25
C TYR A 257 -19.47 -4.17 -4.40
N ARG A 258 -18.30 -3.56 -4.61
CA ARG A 258 -17.32 -4.00 -5.62
C ARG A 258 -16.18 -4.76 -4.98
N GLY A 259 -15.89 -5.92 -5.55
CA GLY A 259 -14.82 -6.82 -5.12
C GLY A 259 -14.22 -7.55 -6.31
N THR A 260 -13.47 -8.62 -6.02
CA THR A 260 -12.93 -9.54 -7.02
C THR A 260 -13.54 -10.92 -6.81
N LEU A 261 -13.99 -11.55 -7.89
CA LEU A 261 -14.55 -12.90 -7.93
C LEU A 261 -13.99 -13.60 -9.19
N ASP A 262 -13.37 -14.77 -9.04
CA ASP A 262 -12.65 -15.51 -10.10
C ASP A 262 -11.79 -14.62 -11.02
N GLY A 263 -10.98 -13.75 -10.41
CA GLY A 263 -10.06 -12.83 -11.10
C GLY A 263 -10.73 -11.60 -11.72
N LYS A 264 -12.05 -11.61 -11.98
CA LYS A 264 -12.78 -10.47 -12.51
C LYS A 264 -13.19 -9.50 -11.39
N THR A 265 -13.22 -8.20 -11.70
CA THR A 265 -13.81 -7.20 -10.81
C THR A 265 -15.31 -7.14 -11.06
N VAL A 266 -16.11 -7.33 -10.01
CA VAL A 266 -17.57 -7.40 -10.12
C VAL A 266 -18.27 -6.61 -9.01
N TRP A 267 -19.53 -6.26 -9.27
CA TRP A 267 -20.48 -5.67 -8.33
C TRP A 267 -21.53 -6.69 -7.91
N ILE A 268 -21.79 -6.77 -6.61
CA ILE A 268 -22.87 -7.57 -6.03
C ILE A 268 -23.77 -6.66 -5.18
N HIS A 269 -25.08 -6.88 -5.22
CA HIS A 269 -26.04 -6.13 -4.43
C HIS A 269 -26.00 -6.55 -2.96
N SER A 270 -26.28 -5.63 -2.03
CA SER A 270 -26.22 -5.93 -0.60
C SER A 270 -27.22 -7.01 -0.13
N SER A 271 -28.31 -7.26 -0.88
CA SER A 271 -29.25 -8.34 -0.54
C SER A 271 -28.64 -9.74 -0.69
N ASP A 272 -27.67 -9.92 -1.60
CA ASP A 272 -27.09 -11.22 -1.97
C ASP A 272 -25.83 -11.57 -1.15
N LEU A 273 -25.51 -10.72 -0.17
CA LEU A 273 -24.34 -10.82 0.69
C LEU A 273 -24.75 -10.91 2.16
N VAL A 274 -24.03 -11.72 2.93
CA VAL A 274 -24.13 -11.77 4.40
C VAL A 274 -22.95 -11.03 5.00
N SER A 275 -23.23 -10.04 5.85
CA SER A 275 -22.20 -9.34 6.63
C SER A 275 -21.51 -10.32 7.58
N ILE A 276 -20.17 -10.31 7.64
CA ILE A 276 -19.41 -11.08 8.64
C ILE A 276 -19.44 -10.32 9.98
N GLY A 277 -20.65 -10.18 10.52
CA GLY A 277 -20.97 -9.40 11.72
C GLY A 277 -20.82 -10.20 13.00
N GLY A 278 -19.61 -10.24 13.55
CA GLY A 278 -19.39 -10.75 14.91
C GLY A 278 -17.92 -10.86 15.28
N SER A 279 -17.62 -10.63 16.56
CA SER A 279 -16.27 -10.80 17.11
C SER A 279 -15.82 -12.28 17.07
N PRO A 280 -14.54 -12.57 16.83
CA PRO A 280 -14.04 -13.94 16.81
C PRO A 280 -14.10 -14.57 18.21
N THR A 281 -14.46 -15.84 18.28
CA THR A 281 -14.49 -16.62 19.53
C THR A 281 -14.06 -18.06 19.28
N SER A 282 -13.83 -18.85 20.33
CA SER A 282 -13.45 -20.26 20.19
C SER A 282 -14.15 -21.12 21.24
N ARG A 283 -15.38 -21.52 20.93
CA ARG A 283 -16.22 -22.34 21.82
C ARG A 283 -16.75 -23.57 21.07
N LEU A 284 -17.10 -24.60 21.83
CA LEU A 284 -17.97 -25.68 21.40
C LEU A 284 -19.34 -25.50 22.05
N GLY A 285 -20.42 -25.90 21.36
CA GLY A 285 -21.79 -25.69 21.83
C GLY A 285 -22.75 -26.83 21.51
N HIS A 286 -23.60 -27.18 22.48
CA HIS A 286 -24.79 -28.02 22.30
C HIS A 286 -26.05 -27.16 22.40
N ILE A 287 -27.04 -27.41 21.53
CA ILE A 287 -28.36 -26.79 21.62
C ILE A 287 -29.14 -27.45 22.77
N ARG A 288 -29.65 -26.65 23.72
CA ARG A 288 -30.21 -27.17 25.00
C ARG A 288 -31.50 -27.97 24.85
N ASN A 289 -32.36 -27.64 23.89
CA ASN A 289 -33.63 -28.32 23.67
C ASN A 289 -34.12 -28.17 22.21
N ARG A 290 -35.19 -28.89 21.85
CA ARG A 290 -35.71 -28.92 20.47
C ARG A 290 -36.41 -27.63 20.03
N ASN A 291 -36.79 -26.75 20.95
CA ASN A 291 -37.60 -25.55 20.67
C ASN A 291 -36.73 -24.29 20.47
N VAL A 292 -35.41 -24.42 20.59
CA VAL A 292 -34.45 -23.32 20.37
C VAL A 292 -34.55 -22.79 18.94
N LYS A 293 -34.55 -21.46 18.78
CA LYS A 293 -34.58 -20.80 17.48
C LYS A 293 -33.18 -20.66 16.90
N ILE A 294 -33.04 -20.99 15.62
CA ILE A 294 -31.83 -20.81 14.83
C ILE A 294 -32.15 -19.76 13.76
N PHE A 295 -31.56 -18.58 13.88
CA PHE A 295 -31.80 -17.43 13.00
C PHE A 295 -30.83 -17.45 11.81
N SER A 296 -31.34 -17.17 10.61
CA SER A 296 -30.54 -17.13 9.37
C SER A 296 -29.60 -15.91 9.31
N SER A 297 -30.02 -14.78 9.86
CA SER A 297 -29.23 -13.56 10.05
C SER A 297 -29.47 -12.95 11.44
N LEU A 298 -28.94 -11.75 11.66
CA LEU A 298 -29.08 -10.96 12.88
C LEU A 298 -29.83 -9.63 12.63
N GLU A 299 -30.56 -9.55 11.52
CA GLU A 299 -31.37 -8.40 11.14
C GLU A 299 -32.74 -8.43 11.84
N SER A 300 -33.44 -7.30 11.91
CA SER A 300 -34.74 -7.18 12.62
C SER A 300 -35.81 -8.15 12.10
N ASP A 301 -35.70 -8.53 10.83
CA ASP A 301 -36.70 -9.26 10.06
C ASP A 301 -36.25 -10.72 9.83
N ALA A 302 -35.20 -11.17 10.52
CA ALA A 302 -34.50 -12.43 10.24
C ALA A 302 -35.40 -13.66 10.41
N SER A 303 -35.49 -14.47 9.35
CA SER A 303 -36.15 -15.78 9.40
C SER A 303 -35.42 -16.72 10.38
N PHE A 304 -36.18 -17.53 11.10
CA PHE A 304 -35.64 -18.56 11.99
C PHE A 304 -36.29 -19.91 11.73
N GLU A 305 -35.52 -20.98 11.91
CA GLU A 305 -36.04 -22.33 12.06
C GLU A 305 -35.99 -22.77 13.53
N VAL A 306 -36.69 -23.87 13.84
CA VAL A 306 -36.72 -24.47 15.18
C VAL A 306 -35.81 -25.70 15.19
N ALA A 307 -34.90 -25.77 16.16
CA ALA A 307 -33.78 -26.71 16.17
C ALA A 307 -34.19 -28.20 16.04
N GLY A 308 -35.37 -28.56 16.56
CA GLY A 308 -36.03 -29.84 16.35
C GLY A 308 -35.20 -31.06 16.77
N ALA A 309 -35.56 -32.21 16.21
CA ALA A 309 -34.73 -33.41 16.30
C ALA A 309 -33.50 -33.36 15.37
N GLN A 310 -33.43 -32.40 14.44
CA GLN A 310 -32.36 -32.31 13.45
C GLN A 310 -31.05 -31.76 14.04
N TYR A 311 -31.08 -30.68 14.82
CA TYR A 311 -29.86 -30.08 15.38
C TYR A 311 -29.58 -30.42 16.85
N THR A 312 -30.53 -30.99 17.59
CA THR A 312 -30.26 -31.48 18.95
C THR A 312 -29.37 -32.73 18.97
N ASN A 313 -28.71 -32.97 20.10
CA ASN A 313 -27.77 -34.07 20.36
C ASN A 313 -26.49 -34.09 19.50
N ALA A 314 -26.11 -32.93 18.93
CA ALA A 314 -24.86 -32.72 18.21
C ALA A 314 -24.09 -31.51 18.78
N VAL A 315 -22.76 -31.59 18.77
CA VAL A 315 -21.86 -30.48 19.12
C VAL A 315 -21.49 -29.67 17.88
N TYR A 316 -21.51 -28.35 18.03
CA TYR A 316 -21.16 -27.37 17.01
C TYR A 316 -19.94 -26.55 17.43
N TYR A 317 -19.14 -26.14 16.46
CA TYR A 317 -18.12 -25.11 16.65
C TYR A 317 -18.78 -23.74 16.63
N ILE A 318 -18.39 -22.88 17.56
CA ILE A 318 -18.76 -21.47 17.59
C ILE A 318 -17.47 -20.68 17.35
N LYS A 319 -17.43 -19.97 16.23
CA LYS A 319 -16.26 -19.19 15.77
C LYS A 319 -16.55 -17.71 15.55
N SER A 320 -17.79 -17.27 15.75
CA SER A 320 -18.16 -15.85 15.83
C SER A 320 -19.27 -15.63 16.88
N GLN A 321 -19.27 -14.46 17.51
CA GLN A 321 -20.25 -14.03 18.51
C GLN A 321 -20.62 -12.55 18.32
N SER A 322 -21.88 -12.20 18.54
CA SER A 322 -22.39 -10.83 18.40
C SER A 322 -23.35 -10.50 19.54
N GLU A 323 -23.54 -9.21 19.84
CA GLU A 323 -24.46 -8.74 20.88
C GLU A 323 -25.54 -7.84 20.26
N ILE A 324 -26.80 -8.06 20.64
CA ILE A 324 -27.95 -7.28 20.16
C ILE A 324 -28.90 -7.07 21.34
N ASN A 325 -29.28 -5.82 21.62
CA ASN A 325 -30.25 -5.48 22.66
C ASN A 325 -29.96 -6.13 24.03
N GLY A 326 -28.68 -6.16 24.43
CA GLY A 326 -28.20 -6.78 25.69
C GLY A 326 -28.17 -8.31 25.69
N LYS A 327 -28.34 -8.95 24.52
CA LYS A 327 -28.33 -10.41 24.36
C LYS A 327 -27.19 -10.86 23.45
N MET A 328 -26.38 -11.79 23.95
CA MET A 328 -25.35 -12.45 23.16
C MET A 328 -25.95 -13.52 22.23
N TYR A 329 -25.44 -13.58 21.00
CA TYR A 329 -25.74 -14.59 19.99
C TYR A 329 -24.44 -15.24 19.50
N TYR A 330 -24.51 -16.53 19.18
CA TYR A 330 -23.40 -17.36 18.71
C TYR A 330 -23.70 -17.94 17.32
N LEU A 331 -22.76 -17.80 16.39
CA LEU A 331 -22.83 -18.45 15.08
C LEU A 331 -22.31 -19.89 15.21
N ILE A 332 -23.23 -20.85 15.14
CA ILE A 332 -22.92 -22.29 15.21
C ILE A 332 -22.62 -22.88 13.84
N SER A 333 -21.65 -23.80 13.80
CA SER A 333 -21.16 -24.47 12.61
C SER A 333 -20.83 -25.95 12.86
N THR A 334 -21.08 -26.78 11.85
CA THR A 334 -20.70 -28.21 11.83
C THR A 334 -19.20 -28.45 11.60
N ARG A 335 -18.46 -27.43 11.17
CA ARG A 335 -17.00 -27.48 10.90
C ARG A 335 -16.26 -26.42 11.74
N PRO A 336 -14.95 -26.55 12.00
CA PRO A 336 -14.18 -25.60 12.82
C PRO A 336 -13.92 -24.26 12.09
N SER A 337 -14.99 -23.55 11.74
CA SER A 337 -15.00 -22.42 10.81
C SER A 337 -16.22 -21.53 11.05
N ASN A 338 -16.04 -20.21 10.88
CA ASN A 338 -17.10 -19.21 10.82
C ASN A 338 -17.59 -18.93 9.38
N SER A 339 -17.18 -19.74 8.39
CA SER A 339 -17.56 -19.61 6.97
C SER A 339 -18.12 -20.89 6.36
N LYS A 340 -17.57 -22.07 6.73
CA LYS A 340 -17.95 -23.37 6.14
C LYS A 340 -18.76 -24.19 7.12
N GLY A 341 -19.85 -24.80 6.64
CA GLY A 341 -20.69 -25.71 7.43
C GLY A 341 -21.60 -25.00 8.45
N LEU A 342 -21.89 -23.72 8.24
CA LEU A 342 -22.75 -22.89 9.09
C LEU A 342 -24.14 -23.51 9.27
N VAL A 343 -24.71 -23.32 10.45
CA VAL A 343 -26.08 -23.72 10.80
C VAL A 343 -26.95 -22.49 11.06
N GLY A 344 -26.41 -21.48 11.76
CA GLY A 344 -27.07 -20.20 11.95
C GLY A 344 -26.71 -19.54 13.29
N TRP A 345 -27.41 -18.46 13.62
CA TRP A 345 -27.25 -17.74 14.87
C TRP A 345 -28.20 -18.25 15.94
N VAL A 346 -27.70 -18.52 17.14
CA VAL A 346 -28.50 -18.96 18.30
C VAL A 346 -28.18 -18.09 19.51
N GLN A 347 -29.20 -17.75 20.31
CA GLN A 347 -29.02 -16.95 21.53
C GLN A 347 -28.13 -17.72 22.53
N ALA A 348 -27.16 -17.05 23.16
CA ALA A 348 -26.15 -17.68 24.01
C ALA A 348 -26.73 -18.40 25.24
N SER A 349 -27.91 -17.98 25.71
CA SER A 349 -28.70 -18.64 26.77
C SER A 349 -29.23 -20.02 26.36
N ASP A 350 -29.35 -20.28 25.07
CA ASP A 350 -30.06 -21.44 24.53
C ASP A 350 -29.08 -22.55 24.12
N LEU A 351 -27.78 -22.25 24.21
CA LEU A 351 -26.68 -23.18 24.06
C LEU A 351 -26.03 -23.49 25.42
N SER A 352 -25.67 -24.75 25.64
CA SER A 352 -24.63 -25.09 26.61
C SER A 352 -23.29 -24.95 25.89
N THR A 353 -22.35 -24.15 26.39
CA THR A 353 -21.07 -23.89 25.67
C THR A 353 -19.86 -23.89 26.58
N TYR A 354 -18.76 -24.47 26.09
CA TYR A 354 -17.45 -24.40 26.72
C TYR A 354 -16.45 -23.75 25.75
N SER A 355 -15.50 -22.99 26.28
CA SER A 355 -14.29 -22.61 25.53
C SER A 355 -13.51 -23.87 25.14
N HIS A 356 -12.83 -23.85 24.00
CA HIS A 356 -11.88 -24.90 23.64
C HIS A 356 -10.57 -24.35 23.08
N THR A 357 -9.46 -24.95 23.51
CA THR A 357 -8.09 -24.57 23.16
C THR A 357 -7.21 -25.80 22.91
N GLY A 358 -6.27 -25.68 21.97
CA GLY A 358 -5.19 -26.66 21.81
C GLY A 358 -4.21 -26.57 22.97
N VAL A 359 -3.83 -27.73 23.51
CA VAL A 359 -2.80 -27.87 24.56
C VAL A 359 -1.45 -28.17 23.92
N ASP A 360 -1.39 -29.23 23.11
CA ASP A 360 -0.17 -29.66 22.41
C ASP A 360 -0.50 -30.53 21.19
N LYS A 361 0.52 -30.71 20.33
CA LYS A 361 0.51 -31.65 19.19
C LYS A 361 1.55 -32.77 19.39
N ALA A 362 1.92 -33.06 20.63
CA ALA A 362 2.91 -34.09 20.90
C ALA A 362 2.30 -35.47 20.62
N SER A 363 3.09 -36.37 20.03
CA SER A 363 2.66 -37.76 19.86
C SER A 363 2.62 -38.44 21.23
N LYS A 364 1.46 -38.97 21.61
CA LYS A 364 1.24 -39.69 22.88
C LYS A 364 0.54 -41.01 22.60
N THR A 365 0.75 -42.00 23.45
CA THR A 365 0.17 -43.33 23.31
C THR A 365 -0.56 -43.68 24.60
N PHE A 366 -1.82 -44.11 24.48
CA PHE A 366 -2.67 -44.53 25.59
C PHE A 366 -3.37 -45.85 25.26
N TYR A 367 -3.96 -46.50 26.26
CA TYR A 367 -4.82 -47.67 26.09
C TYR A 367 -6.28 -47.30 26.36
N ILE A 368 -7.21 -47.83 25.57
CA ILE A 368 -8.65 -47.60 25.77
C ILE A 368 -9.18 -48.53 26.88
N LYS A 369 -9.82 -47.98 27.91
CA LYS A 369 -10.25 -48.72 29.12
C LYS A 369 -11.39 -49.74 28.90
N GLY A 370 -11.96 -49.82 27.70
CA GLY A 370 -13.15 -50.64 27.44
C GLY A 370 -14.45 -50.02 27.98
N ASN A 371 -14.46 -48.72 28.28
CA ASN A 371 -15.65 -47.99 28.71
C ASN A 371 -15.73 -46.60 28.04
N GLY A 372 -16.92 -46.02 28.04
CA GLY A 372 -17.16 -44.73 27.38
C GLY A 372 -17.29 -44.83 25.86
N LYS A 373 -17.13 -43.69 25.19
CA LYS A 373 -17.48 -43.48 23.78
C LYS A 373 -16.48 -42.55 23.08
N SER A 374 -16.26 -42.75 21.79
CA SER A 374 -15.44 -41.87 20.94
C SER A 374 -16.30 -41.10 19.93
N TYR A 375 -15.90 -39.87 19.63
CA TYR A 375 -16.71 -38.92 18.86
C TYR A 375 -15.94 -38.30 17.69
N ASP A 376 -16.64 -37.82 16.66
CA ASP A 376 -16.01 -37.12 15.51
C ASP A 376 -15.50 -35.71 15.87
N LYS A 377 -16.01 -35.16 16.99
CA LYS A 377 -15.66 -33.87 17.58
C LYS A 377 -15.50 -34.05 19.10
N ALA A 378 -14.57 -33.31 19.72
CA ALA A 378 -14.45 -33.25 21.17
C ALA A 378 -15.78 -32.78 21.80
N TRP A 379 -16.13 -33.32 22.97
CA TRP A 379 -17.42 -33.05 23.63
C TRP A 379 -18.65 -33.34 22.74
N GLY A 380 -18.55 -34.34 21.86
CA GLY A 380 -19.63 -34.79 20.98
C GLY A 380 -20.87 -35.32 21.70
N GLY A 381 -22.03 -35.19 21.06
CA GLY A 381 -23.30 -35.80 21.50
C GLY A 381 -23.54 -37.15 20.82
N SER A 382 -24.75 -37.72 20.97
CA SER A 382 -25.07 -39.01 20.36
C SER A 382 -25.05 -39.00 18.83
N LYS A 383 -25.21 -37.84 18.17
CA LYS A 383 -25.01 -37.69 16.71
C LYS A 383 -23.56 -37.57 16.27
N ASN A 384 -22.63 -37.35 17.21
CA ASN A 384 -21.20 -37.31 16.96
C ASN A 384 -20.52 -38.66 17.24
N LEU A 385 -21.28 -39.65 17.73
CA LEU A 385 -20.76 -40.96 18.16
C LEU A 385 -20.19 -41.73 16.98
N VAL A 386 -18.93 -42.17 17.08
CA VAL A 386 -18.26 -42.99 16.06
C VAL A 386 -18.12 -44.44 16.52
N HIS A 387 -17.73 -44.66 17.78
CA HIS A 387 -17.61 -45.99 18.38
C HIS A 387 -18.03 -45.97 19.85
N ASP A 388 -18.68 -47.06 20.28
CA ASP A 388 -18.70 -47.46 21.68
C ASP A 388 -17.37 -48.16 22.01
N LEU A 389 -16.71 -47.75 23.10
CA LEU A 389 -15.33 -48.15 23.38
C LEU A 389 -15.21 -49.53 24.06
N SER A 390 -16.33 -50.17 24.43
CA SER A 390 -16.36 -51.53 24.97
C SER A 390 -15.63 -52.55 24.09
N LYS A 391 -15.84 -52.50 22.77
CA LYS A 391 -15.18 -53.38 21.79
C LYS A 391 -13.70 -53.06 21.56
N PHE A 392 -13.24 -51.90 22.01
CA PHE A 392 -11.87 -51.41 21.85
C PHE A 392 -11.09 -51.46 23.17
N LYS A 393 -11.52 -52.26 24.15
CA LYS A 393 -10.77 -52.48 25.39
C LYS A 393 -9.33 -52.88 25.09
N ASP A 394 -8.40 -52.30 25.84
CA ASP A 394 -6.95 -52.49 25.78
C ASP A 394 -6.33 -52.20 24.39
N HIS A 395 -7.05 -51.54 23.47
CA HIS A 395 -6.51 -51.09 22.19
C HIS A 395 -5.62 -49.85 22.35
N ILE A 396 -4.53 -49.82 21.59
CA ILE A 396 -3.61 -48.68 21.49
C ILE A 396 -4.31 -47.52 20.77
N PHE A 397 -4.36 -46.35 21.42
CA PHE A 397 -4.81 -45.10 20.84
C PHE A 397 -3.63 -44.13 20.69
N ASN A 398 -3.21 -43.91 19.44
CA ASN A 398 -2.12 -43.00 19.10
C ASN A 398 -2.66 -41.58 18.89
N VAL A 399 -2.33 -40.70 19.83
CA VAL A 399 -2.78 -39.32 19.92
C VAL A 399 -1.78 -38.41 19.22
N HIS A 400 -2.30 -37.46 18.44
CA HIS A 400 -1.50 -36.46 17.71
C HIS A 400 -2.00 -35.01 17.92
N LEU A 401 -3.04 -34.82 18.74
CA LEU A 401 -3.50 -33.51 19.21
C LEU A 401 -4.19 -33.67 20.57
N THR A 402 -3.84 -32.80 21.51
CA THR A 402 -4.50 -32.63 22.80
C THR A 402 -5.28 -31.31 22.78
N GLU A 403 -6.59 -31.33 23.06
CA GLU A 403 -7.40 -30.12 23.30
C GLU A 403 -7.99 -30.14 24.71
N LYS A 404 -8.16 -28.95 25.30
CA LYS A 404 -8.91 -28.73 26.53
C LYS A 404 -10.26 -28.13 26.18
N VAL A 405 -11.35 -28.73 26.67
CA VAL A 405 -12.73 -28.25 26.48
C VAL A 405 -13.33 -27.96 27.85
N GLY A 406 -13.56 -26.68 28.15
CA GLY A 406 -13.88 -26.26 29.51
C GLY A 406 -12.71 -26.55 30.45
N ASN A 407 -12.90 -27.46 31.42
CA ASN A 407 -11.82 -28.01 32.23
C ASN A 407 -11.32 -29.39 31.79
N GLU A 408 -12.04 -30.07 30.90
CA GLU A 408 -11.78 -31.47 30.53
C GLU A 408 -10.75 -31.62 29.41
N ILE A 409 -9.99 -32.73 29.44
CA ILE A 409 -8.97 -33.04 28.45
C ILE A 409 -9.52 -34.05 27.43
N TRP A 410 -9.41 -33.69 26.15
CA TRP A 410 -9.82 -34.49 25.01
C TRP A 410 -8.62 -34.76 24.10
N TYR A 411 -8.49 -36.01 23.66
CA TYR A 411 -7.38 -36.46 22.83
C TYR A 411 -7.88 -36.88 21.46
N ARG A 412 -7.23 -36.39 20.39
CA ARG A 412 -7.49 -36.80 19.01
C ARG A 412 -6.45 -37.77 18.52
N GLY A 413 -6.91 -38.88 17.95
CA GLY A 413 -6.10 -39.94 17.38
C GLY A 413 -6.84 -40.64 16.26
N THR A 414 -6.27 -41.76 15.79
CA THR A 414 -6.92 -42.65 14.82
C THR A 414 -7.30 -43.95 15.50
N LEU A 415 -8.54 -44.41 15.27
CA LEU A 415 -9.08 -45.68 15.74
C LEU A 415 -9.93 -46.26 14.60
N ASP A 416 -9.77 -47.55 14.27
CA ASP A 416 -10.52 -48.21 13.17
C ASP A 416 -10.50 -47.41 11.84
N GLY A 417 -9.32 -46.91 11.46
CA GLY A 417 -9.11 -46.05 10.27
C GLY A 417 -9.70 -44.64 10.36
N LYS A 418 -10.52 -44.33 11.36
CA LYS A 418 -11.25 -43.06 11.53
C LYS A 418 -10.52 -42.13 12.49
N THR A 419 -10.53 -40.83 12.21
CA THR A 419 -10.08 -39.83 13.19
C THR A 419 -11.16 -39.65 14.25
N VAL A 420 -10.82 -39.86 15.52
CA VAL A 420 -11.77 -39.76 16.64
C VAL A 420 -11.20 -38.97 17.81
N TRP A 421 -12.09 -38.44 18.62
CA TRP A 421 -11.84 -37.81 19.91
C TRP A 421 -12.28 -38.73 21.05
N ILE A 422 -11.40 -38.92 22.03
CA ILE A 422 -11.68 -39.70 23.24
C ILE A 422 -11.42 -38.81 24.46
N HIS A 423 -12.31 -38.89 25.45
CA HIS A 423 -12.16 -38.21 26.73
C HIS A 423 -11.05 -38.86 27.57
N SER A 424 -10.24 -38.06 28.26
CA SER A 424 -9.09 -38.55 29.05
C SER A 424 -9.46 -39.65 30.06
N SER A 425 -10.64 -39.60 30.67
CA SER A 425 -11.07 -40.59 31.66
C SER A 425 -11.32 -41.99 31.09
N TYR A 426 -11.58 -42.13 29.78
CA TYR A 426 -11.76 -43.41 29.07
C TYR A 426 -10.44 -44.02 28.57
N LEU A 427 -9.33 -43.31 28.76
CA LEU A 427 -7.98 -43.79 28.45
C LEU A 427 -7.23 -44.16 29.75
N SER A 428 -6.38 -45.18 29.69
CA SER A 428 -5.40 -45.49 30.73
C SER A 428 -3.99 -45.22 30.22
N SER A 429 -3.11 -44.86 31.15
CA SER A 429 -1.65 -44.98 31.05
C SER A 429 -1.16 -46.40 31.36
N ASN A 430 -2.07 -47.29 31.79
CA ASN A 430 -1.74 -48.52 32.51
C ASN A 430 -2.10 -49.75 31.66
N ILE A 431 -1.13 -50.19 30.86
CA ILE A 431 -0.58 -51.52 31.10
C ILE A 431 0.77 -51.24 31.80
N GLY A 432 1.03 -51.87 32.94
CA GLY A 432 1.85 -51.30 34.02
C GLY A 432 3.29 -50.86 33.66
N ASN A 433 3.78 -49.87 34.42
CA ASN A 433 5.05 -49.14 34.28
C ASN A 433 6.00 -49.67 33.20
N PRO A 434 6.11 -49.02 32.02
CA PRO A 434 6.83 -49.56 30.88
C PRO A 434 8.28 -49.84 31.25
N THR A 435 8.71 -51.08 30.96
CA THR A 435 10.05 -51.57 31.30
C THR A 435 10.70 -52.14 30.06
N SER A 436 12.02 -52.30 30.08
CA SER A 436 12.76 -52.93 28.98
C SER A 436 13.70 -53.94 29.60
N ARG A 437 13.17 -55.15 29.83
CA ARG A 437 13.92 -56.27 30.39
C ARG A 437 13.83 -57.49 29.48
N LEU A 438 14.82 -58.36 29.57
CA LEU A 438 14.74 -59.73 29.10
C LEU A 438 14.62 -60.64 30.33
N GLY A 439 13.94 -61.77 30.20
CA GLY A 439 13.68 -62.69 31.30
C GLY A 439 13.74 -64.16 30.91
N HIS A 440 14.32 -64.97 31.78
CA HIS A 440 14.23 -66.44 31.79
C HIS A 440 13.38 -66.89 32.97
N ILE A 441 12.56 -67.93 32.77
CA ILE A 441 11.79 -68.57 33.85
C ILE A 441 12.72 -69.47 34.68
N ARG A 442 12.72 -69.33 36.01
CA ARG A 442 13.72 -69.98 36.88
C ARG A 442 13.63 -71.50 36.94
N ASN A 443 12.44 -72.07 36.81
CA ASN A 443 12.19 -73.51 36.83
C ASN A 443 10.80 -73.85 36.28
N GLN A 444 10.55 -75.14 36.03
CA GLN A 444 9.34 -75.63 35.37
C GLN A 444 8.04 -75.46 36.21
N ASN A 445 8.14 -75.24 37.53
CA ASN A 445 6.96 -75.12 38.42
C ASN A 445 6.42 -73.68 38.54
N VAL A 446 7.05 -72.71 37.87
CA VAL A 446 6.66 -71.30 37.90
C VAL A 446 5.27 -71.09 37.29
N LYS A 447 4.47 -70.22 37.91
CA LYS A 447 3.09 -69.94 37.50
C LYS A 447 3.01 -68.76 36.53
N ILE A 448 2.28 -68.96 35.45
CA ILE A 448 2.02 -67.98 34.39
C ILE A 448 0.54 -67.60 34.45
N TYR A 449 0.24 -66.39 34.91
CA TYR A 449 -1.11 -65.90 35.11
C TYR A 449 -1.61 -65.16 33.85
N SER A 450 -2.80 -65.54 33.36
CA SER A 450 -3.41 -64.86 32.20
C SER A 450 -3.93 -63.46 32.53
N SER A 451 -4.18 -63.16 33.81
CA SER A 451 -4.61 -61.85 34.29
C SER A 451 -4.29 -61.65 35.77
N LEU A 452 -3.78 -60.47 36.13
CA LEU A 452 -3.57 -60.06 37.53
C LEU A 452 -4.86 -59.63 38.26
N ALA A 453 -5.99 -59.52 37.54
CA ALA A 453 -7.27 -59.13 38.12
C ALA A 453 -8.07 -60.33 38.69
N ASN A 454 -7.62 -61.56 38.48
CA ASN A 454 -8.30 -62.77 38.93
C ASN A 454 -7.30 -63.93 39.14
N ASN A 455 -6.77 -64.09 40.35
CA ASN A 455 -5.69 -65.04 40.67
C ASN A 455 -6.05 -66.53 40.50
N ALA A 456 -7.27 -66.87 40.07
CA ALA A 456 -7.74 -68.23 39.89
C ALA A 456 -7.26 -68.92 38.59
N SER A 457 -6.80 -68.16 37.58
CA SER A 457 -6.38 -68.72 36.28
C SER A 457 -4.89 -68.54 36.00
N PHE A 458 -4.12 -69.61 36.20
CA PHE A 458 -2.71 -69.72 35.82
C PHE A 458 -2.43 -71.06 35.12
N GLU A 459 -1.41 -71.08 34.25
CA GLU A 459 -0.75 -72.29 33.79
C GLU A 459 0.63 -72.44 34.45
N VAL A 460 1.27 -73.60 34.31
CA VAL A 460 2.58 -73.92 34.89
C VAL A 460 3.60 -74.03 33.77
N ALA A 461 4.77 -73.41 33.93
CA ALA A 461 5.73 -73.18 32.86
C ALA A 461 6.19 -74.45 32.12
N GLY A 462 6.37 -75.56 32.84
CA GLY A 462 6.82 -76.83 32.27
C GLY A 462 8.17 -76.72 31.55
N SER A 463 8.50 -77.70 30.71
CA SER A 463 9.62 -77.60 29.75
C SER A 463 9.32 -76.66 28.57
N THR A 464 8.05 -76.35 28.32
CA THR A 464 7.57 -75.49 27.22
C THR A 464 8.08 -74.05 27.33
N TYR A 465 8.21 -73.53 28.56
CA TYR A 465 8.60 -72.14 28.80
C TYR A 465 9.89 -71.94 29.61
N THR A 466 10.63 -73.01 29.95
CA THR A 466 11.99 -72.89 30.50
C THR A 466 13.05 -72.84 29.39
N ASP A 467 14.26 -72.40 29.73
CA ASP A 467 15.43 -72.37 28.84
C ASP A 467 15.28 -71.50 27.56
N ALA A 468 14.27 -70.63 27.55
CA ALA A 468 13.97 -69.66 26.51
C ALA A 468 13.87 -68.23 27.08
N VAL A 469 14.42 -67.25 26.36
CA VAL A 469 14.38 -65.83 26.77
C VAL A 469 13.14 -65.11 26.23
N TYR A 470 12.48 -64.37 27.13
CA TYR A 470 11.28 -63.57 26.86
C TYR A 470 11.57 -62.08 26.95
N TYR A 471 10.88 -61.29 26.11
CA TYR A 471 10.80 -59.85 26.27
C TYR A 471 9.81 -59.50 27.37
N ILE A 472 10.25 -58.68 28.31
CA ILE A 472 9.41 -58.10 29.36
C ILE A 472 9.31 -56.60 29.06
N LYS A 473 8.12 -56.19 28.61
CA LYS A 473 7.83 -54.81 28.19
C LYS A 473 6.84 -54.06 29.10
N SER A 474 6.32 -54.73 30.14
CA SER A 474 5.48 -54.14 31.18
C SER A 474 5.71 -54.84 32.52
N GLN A 475 5.53 -54.10 33.62
CA GLN A 475 5.56 -54.59 35.00
C GLN A 475 4.38 -54.03 35.79
N SER A 476 3.79 -54.81 36.70
CA SER A 476 2.67 -54.35 37.53
C SER A 476 2.72 -54.98 38.91
N GLU A 477 2.37 -54.22 39.94
CA GLU A 477 2.22 -54.73 41.30
C GLU A 477 0.80 -55.28 41.49
N ALA A 478 0.69 -56.41 42.18
CA ALA A 478 -0.57 -57.02 42.61
C ALA A 478 -0.36 -57.70 43.97
N ASN A 479 -1.25 -57.41 44.94
CA ASN A 479 -1.17 -57.93 46.32
C ASN A 479 0.24 -57.80 46.94
N GLY A 480 0.88 -56.63 46.79
CA GLY A 480 2.21 -56.34 47.34
C GLY A 480 3.39 -57.01 46.62
N ASN A 481 3.15 -57.75 45.53
CA ASN A 481 4.19 -58.45 44.77
C ASN A 481 4.30 -57.88 43.35
N LEU A 482 5.52 -57.78 42.81
CA LEU A 482 5.79 -57.31 41.46
C LEU A 482 5.67 -58.47 40.45
N TYR A 483 4.96 -58.23 39.34
CA TYR A 483 4.81 -59.16 38.22
C TYR A 483 5.31 -58.54 36.92
N TYR A 484 5.86 -59.37 36.05
CA TYR A 484 6.33 -59.03 34.71
C TYR A 484 5.49 -59.72 33.64
N LEU A 485 5.14 -58.99 32.58
CA LEU A 485 4.42 -59.53 31.42
C LEU A 485 5.43 -60.09 30.42
N LEU A 486 5.49 -61.42 30.29
CA LEU A 486 6.37 -62.13 29.37
C LEU A 486 5.78 -62.17 27.97
N SER A 487 6.65 -62.02 26.96
CA SER A 487 6.29 -62.13 25.55
C SER A 487 7.43 -62.71 24.71
N THR A 488 7.09 -63.53 23.73
CA THR A 488 8.01 -64.10 22.73
C THR A 488 8.46 -63.06 21.69
N SER A 489 7.74 -61.94 21.57
CA SER A 489 8.06 -60.79 20.70
C SER A 489 8.31 -59.52 21.54
N PRO A 490 9.00 -58.49 21.02
CA PRO A 490 9.22 -57.24 21.73
C PRO A 490 7.96 -56.35 21.79
N SER A 491 6.85 -56.89 22.30
CA SER A 491 5.52 -56.29 22.38
C SER A 491 4.75 -56.81 23.58
N ILE A 492 3.95 -55.96 24.22
CA ILE A 492 3.02 -56.34 25.32
C ILE A 492 1.71 -56.96 24.84
N SER A 493 1.48 -57.05 23.52
CA SER A 493 0.21 -57.51 22.93
C SER A 493 0.34 -58.54 21.80
N LYS A 494 1.55 -58.73 21.25
CA LYS A 494 1.86 -59.79 20.27
C LYS A 494 2.83 -60.77 20.90
N GLY A 495 2.53 -62.06 20.83
CA GLY A 495 3.41 -63.13 21.35
C GLY A 495 3.39 -63.27 22.88
N VAL A 496 2.41 -62.65 23.55
CA VAL A 496 2.25 -62.67 25.02
C VAL A 496 2.15 -64.10 25.53
N VAL A 497 2.88 -64.39 26.59
CA VAL A 497 2.84 -65.66 27.33
C VAL A 497 1.95 -65.49 28.56
N GLY A 498 2.25 -64.50 29.40
CA GLY A 498 1.43 -64.15 30.56
C GLY A 498 2.21 -63.37 31.62
N TRP A 499 1.56 -63.11 32.76
CA TRP A 499 2.19 -62.46 33.90
C TRP A 499 2.88 -63.50 34.79
N VAL A 500 4.14 -63.24 35.16
CA VAL A 500 4.91 -64.08 36.08
C VAL A 500 5.49 -63.20 37.20
N GLN A 501 5.56 -63.71 38.42
CA GLN A 501 6.09 -62.96 39.56
C GLN A 501 7.60 -62.71 39.40
N GLU A 502 8.10 -61.54 39.81
CA GLU A 502 9.50 -61.15 39.59
C GLU A 502 10.50 -62.10 40.26
N SER A 503 10.15 -62.62 41.44
CA SER A 503 10.91 -63.63 42.19
C SER A 503 11.16 -64.93 41.41
N ASP A 504 10.30 -65.23 40.45
CA ASP A 504 10.25 -66.50 39.73
C ASP A 504 11.01 -66.43 38.39
N LEU A 505 11.63 -65.28 38.12
CA LEU A 505 12.34 -64.95 36.89
C LEU A 505 13.80 -64.58 37.17
N PHE A 506 14.71 -64.96 36.28
CA PHE A 506 15.98 -64.24 36.14
C PHE A 506 15.75 -63.13 35.13
N THR A 507 16.01 -61.86 35.48
CA THR A 507 15.79 -60.74 34.54
C THR A 507 16.90 -59.71 34.55
N TYR A 508 17.25 -59.23 33.35
CA TYR A 508 18.17 -58.12 33.15
C TYR A 508 17.48 -57.01 32.36
N SER A 509 17.78 -55.76 32.68
CA SER A 509 17.44 -54.63 31.79
C SER A 509 18.17 -54.79 30.46
N HIS A 510 17.51 -54.43 29.35
CA HIS A 510 18.16 -54.34 28.04
C HIS A 510 17.86 -53.03 27.32
N VAL A 511 18.90 -52.46 26.72
CA VAL A 511 18.87 -51.15 26.05
C VAL A 511 19.63 -51.20 24.72
N GLY A 512 19.08 -50.54 23.70
CA GLY A 512 19.80 -50.27 22.45
C GLY A 512 20.93 -49.27 22.70
N VAL A 513 22.16 -49.68 22.39
CA VAL A 513 23.35 -48.83 22.49
C VAL A 513 23.48 -47.99 21.22
N ASP A 514 23.44 -48.63 20.06
CA ASP A 514 23.51 -47.97 18.75
C ASP A 514 22.99 -48.85 17.61
N LYS A 515 22.71 -48.24 16.46
CA LYS A 515 22.40 -48.89 15.18
C LYS A 515 23.51 -48.65 14.16
N ILE A 516 24.76 -48.54 14.61
CA ILE A 516 25.90 -48.28 13.74
C ILE A 516 26.29 -49.60 13.08
N SER A 517 26.51 -49.57 11.77
CA SER A 517 27.09 -50.71 11.07
C SER A 517 28.52 -50.94 11.56
N LYS A 518 28.79 -52.11 12.14
CA LYS A 518 30.11 -52.50 12.65
C LYS A 518 30.51 -53.83 12.05
N THR A 519 31.81 -54.02 11.86
CA THR A 519 32.36 -55.28 11.35
C THR A 519 33.24 -55.89 12.43
N PHE A 520 32.98 -57.15 12.74
CA PHE A 520 33.72 -57.97 13.69
C PHE A 520 34.10 -59.29 13.03
N TYR A 521 35.04 -60.02 13.62
CA TYR A 521 35.35 -61.41 13.26
C TYR A 521 34.96 -62.34 14.42
N ILE A 522 34.43 -63.52 14.09
CA ILE A 522 33.98 -64.55 15.04
C ILE A 522 35.19 -65.38 15.53
N LYS A 523 35.32 -65.57 16.85
CA LYS A 523 36.51 -66.24 17.46
C LYS A 523 36.55 -67.76 17.33
N GLY A 524 35.46 -68.40 16.90
CA GLY A 524 35.36 -69.87 16.86
C GLY A 524 34.96 -70.51 18.20
N ALA A 525 34.26 -69.77 19.06
CA ALA A 525 33.76 -70.25 20.34
C ALA A 525 32.43 -69.54 20.68
N GLY A 526 31.59 -70.18 21.50
CA GLY A 526 30.27 -69.66 21.88
C GLY A 526 29.15 -70.09 20.92
N ASN A 527 27.99 -69.46 21.05
CA ASN A 527 26.79 -69.73 20.26
C ASN A 527 26.18 -68.42 19.74
N SER A 528 25.44 -68.50 18.64
CA SER A 528 24.58 -67.43 18.15
C SER A 528 23.11 -67.72 18.44
N TYR A 529 22.32 -66.68 18.67
CA TYR A 529 20.96 -66.80 19.20
C TYR A 529 19.93 -65.97 18.43
N ASP A 530 18.65 -66.36 18.46
CA ASP A 530 17.54 -65.60 17.83
C ASP A 530 17.18 -64.32 18.60
N LYS A 531 17.51 -64.28 19.90
CA LYS A 531 17.37 -63.16 20.83
C LYS A 531 18.66 -62.97 21.63
N ALA A 532 19.00 -61.74 22.00
CA ALA A 532 20.10 -61.48 22.92
C ALA A 532 19.86 -62.17 24.28
N TRP A 533 20.91 -62.65 24.94
CA TRP A 533 20.80 -63.43 26.18
C TRP A 533 19.86 -64.66 26.08
N GLY A 534 19.87 -65.29 24.91
CA GLY A 534 19.11 -66.52 24.65
C GLY A 534 19.57 -67.71 25.48
N GLY A 535 18.64 -68.63 25.77
CA GLY A 535 18.93 -69.94 26.37
C GLY A 535 19.17 -71.01 25.30
N SER A 536 19.15 -72.28 25.70
CA SER A 536 19.35 -73.41 24.77
C SER A 536 18.26 -73.46 23.68
N GLN A 537 17.02 -73.09 24.00
CA GLN A 537 15.92 -72.99 23.01
C GLN A 537 16.05 -71.80 22.05
N ASN A 538 17.03 -70.92 22.23
CA ASN A 538 17.26 -69.74 21.38
C ASN A 538 18.47 -69.89 20.44
N ILE A 539 19.24 -70.98 20.52
CA ILE A 539 20.44 -71.18 19.70
C ILE A 539 20.07 -71.33 18.22
N VAL A 540 20.84 -70.68 17.34
CA VAL A 540 20.66 -70.71 15.88
C VAL A 540 21.82 -71.38 15.16
N TYR A 541 23.06 -71.14 15.63
CA TYR A 541 24.30 -71.81 15.18
C TYR A 541 25.31 -71.87 16.34
N ASP A 542 26.03 -72.99 16.44
CA ASP A 542 27.33 -73.08 17.14
C ASP A 542 28.35 -72.21 16.39
N LEU A 543 29.22 -71.47 17.09
CA LEU A 543 30.17 -70.54 16.46
C LEU A 543 31.53 -71.17 16.13
N SER A 544 31.81 -72.41 16.53
CA SER A 544 33.05 -73.11 16.19
C SER A 544 33.22 -73.30 14.68
N GLU A 545 32.15 -73.66 13.97
CA GLU A 545 32.10 -73.78 12.50
C GLU A 545 32.34 -72.44 11.77
N TYR A 546 32.08 -71.31 12.44
CA TYR A 546 32.13 -69.96 11.89
C TYR A 546 33.37 -69.17 12.35
N LYS A 547 34.44 -69.86 12.79
CA LYS A 547 35.71 -69.20 13.15
C LYS A 547 36.23 -68.31 12.01
N ASP A 548 36.78 -67.17 12.39
CA ASP A 548 37.36 -66.12 11.53
C ASP A 548 36.38 -65.54 10.47
N HIS A 549 35.08 -65.86 10.53
CA HIS A 549 34.08 -65.29 9.62
C HIS A 549 33.74 -63.85 9.98
N VAL A 550 33.49 -63.05 8.94
CA VAL A 550 33.05 -61.65 9.06
C VAL A 550 31.60 -61.58 9.54
N PHE A 551 31.38 -60.98 10.72
CA PHE A 551 30.06 -60.69 11.26
C PHE A 551 29.73 -59.21 11.09
N ASN A 552 28.80 -58.92 10.17
CA ASN A 552 28.32 -57.57 9.90
C ASN A 552 27.13 -57.24 10.81
N VAL A 553 27.41 -56.41 11.81
CA VAL A 553 26.50 -55.96 12.86
C VAL A 553 25.74 -54.72 12.41
N HIS A 554 24.45 -54.65 12.71
CA HIS A 554 23.56 -53.51 12.42
C HIS A 554 22.75 -53.01 13.63
N LEU A 555 22.90 -53.65 14.79
CA LEU A 555 22.36 -53.19 16.08
C LEU A 555 23.26 -53.70 17.21
N THR A 556 23.55 -52.82 18.16
CA THR A 556 24.20 -53.15 19.43
C THR A 556 23.18 -52.98 20.55
N GLU A 557 22.99 -54.01 21.39
CA GLU A 557 22.24 -53.91 22.65
C GLU A 557 23.15 -54.25 23.84
N LYS A 558 22.83 -53.68 25.00
CA LYS A 558 23.41 -54.08 26.29
C LYS A 558 22.32 -54.81 27.07
N VAL A 559 22.61 -56.02 27.56
CA VAL A 559 21.74 -56.81 28.44
C VAL A 559 22.44 -56.95 29.78
N GLY A 560 21.90 -56.35 30.85
CA GLY A 560 22.58 -56.28 32.14
C GLY A 560 23.90 -55.52 32.02
N ASN A 561 25.02 -56.22 32.22
CA ASN A 561 26.37 -55.67 31.97
C ASN A 561 26.95 -56.02 30.59
N ASP A 562 26.35 -56.98 29.90
CA ASP A 562 26.93 -57.66 28.75
C ASP A 562 26.52 -57.00 27.43
N ILE A 563 27.45 -56.96 26.47
CA ILE A 563 27.21 -56.36 25.14
C ILE A 563 26.89 -57.47 24.14
N TRP A 564 25.76 -57.31 23.44
CA TRP A 564 25.24 -58.23 22.45
C TRP A 564 25.11 -57.52 21.11
N TYR A 565 25.60 -58.17 20.06
CA TYR A 565 25.62 -57.62 18.71
C TYR A 565 24.69 -58.41 17.79
N ARG A 566 23.78 -57.71 17.11
CA ARG A 566 22.91 -58.32 16.09
C ARG A 566 23.45 -58.05 14.70
N GLY A 567 23.61 -59.11 13.93
CA GLY A 567 24.07 -59.08 12.55
C GLY A 567 23.33 -60.12 11.70
N THR A 568 23.84 -60.35 10.49
CA THR A 568 23.40 -61.46 9.64
C THR A 568 24.52 -62.48 9.54
N LEU A 569 24.21 -63.75 9.84
CA LEU A 569 25.11 -64.90 9.69
C LEU A 569 24.38 -65.97 8.86
N ASN A 570 25.01 -66.41 7.76
CA ASN A 570 24.48 -67.43 6.84
C ASN A 570 22.98 -67.24 6.49
N GLY A 571 22.63 -66.01 6.07
CA GLY A 571 21.27 -65.61 5.67
C GLY A 571 20.29 -65.33 6.83
N LYS A 572 20.56 -65.77 8.07
CA LYS A 572 19.70 -65.50 9.23
C LYS A 572 20.15 -64.28 10.02
N THR A 573 19.22 -63.53 10.61
CA THR A 573 19.54 -62.51 11.61
C THR A 573 19.80 -63.20 12.95
N VAL A 574 20.96 -62.96 13.55
CA VAL A 574 21.37 -63.58 14.84
C VAL A 574 22.01 -62.58 15.78
N TRP A 575 22.00 -62.90 17.07
CA TRP A 575 22.71 -62.23 18.14
C TRP A 575 23.94 -63.05 18.54
N ILE A 576 25.08 -62.38 18.72
CA ILE A 576 26.33 -62.96 19.24
C ILE A 576 26.80 -62.12 20.41
N HIS A 577 27.36 -62.76 21.45
CA HIS A 577 27.90 -62.05 22.61
C HIS A 577 29.27 -61.42 22.31
N SER A 578 29.55 -60.27 22.92
CA SER A 578 30.79 -59.52 22.70
C SER A 578 32.08 -60.27 23.07
N SER A 579 32.04 -61.28 23.95
CA SER A 579 33.20 -62.14 24.23
C SER A 579 33.67 -62.92 23.01
N ASP A 580 32.76 -63.22 22.08
CA ASP A 580 32.96 -64.21 21.02
C ASP A 580 33.40 -63.54 19.70
N LEU A 581 33.61 -62.23 19.74
CA LEU A 581 33.90 -61.35 18.61
C LEU A 581 35.17 -60.52 18.86
N VAL A 582 35.86 -60.13 17.79
CA VAL A 582 37.02 -59.22 17.81
C VAL A 582 36.82 -58.07 16.81
N SER A 583 37.26 -56.86 17.16
CA SER A 583 36.95 -55.61 16.45
C SER A 583 38.13 -55.06 15.64
N SER A 584 37.82 -54.41 14.51
CA SER A 584 38.76 -53.52 13.80
C SER A 584 38.97 -52.24 14.62
N GLY A 585 40.11 -52.11 15.27
CA GLY A 585 40.32 -51.15 16.37
C GLY A 585 40.29 -49.67 16.01
N GLY A 586 39.50 -48.89 16.77
CA GLY A 586 39.53 -47.42 16.74
C GLY A 586 38.39 -46.79 17.54
N SER A 587 38.59 -45.55 17.99
CA SER A 587 37.59 -44.73 18.71
C SER A 587 37.04 -43.62 17.81
N PRO A 588 35.74 -43.27 17.90
CA PRO A 588 35.13 -42.31 16.98
C PRO A 588 35.65 -40.89 17.20
N THR A 589 35.78 -40.14 16.10
CA THR A 589 36.16 -38.71 16.12
C THR A 589 35.47 -37.96 14.97
N SER A 590 35.59 -36.63 14.94
CA SER A 590 35.05 -35.82 13.84
C SER A 590 35.98 -34.66 13.50
N ARG A 591 36.92 -34.93 12.60
CA ARG A 591 37.90 -33.95 12.13
C ARG A 591 37.94 -33.91 10.60
N LEU A 592 38.47 -32.83 10.06
CA LEU A 592 39.01 -32.78 8.69
C LEU A 592 40.53 -32.71 8.79
N GLY A 593 41.23 -33.27 7.80
CA GLY A 593 42.70 -33.32 7.78
C GLY A 593 43.32 -33.14 6.40
N HIS A 594 44.43 -32.42 6.35
CA HIS A 594 45.36 -32.36 5.20
C HIS A 594 46.65 -33.09 5.56
N ILE A 595 47.19 -33.87 4.62
CA ILE A 595 48.52 -34.48 4.75
C ILE A 595 49.59 -33.40 4.55
N ARG A 596 50.51 -33.25 5.51
CA ARG A 596 51.47 -32.12 5.54
C ARG A 596 52.51 -32.12 4.44
N ASN A 597 52.95 -33.29 3.96
CA ASN A 597 53.96 -33.41 2.91
C ASN A 597 53.86 -34.78 2.19
N ARG A 598 54.62 -34.96 1.10
CA ARG A 598 54.55 -36.17 0.27
C ARG A 598 55.14 -37.44 0.91
N ASN A 599 55.94 -37.31 1.97
CA ASN A 599 56.70 -38.43 2.55
C ASN A 599 55.96 -39.09 3.73
N VAL A 600 54.77 -38.58 4.10
CA VAL A 600 53.93 -39.12 5.16
C VAL A 600 53.50 -40.56 4.84
N LYS A 601 53.56 -41.44 5.83
CA LYS A 601 53.15 -42.85 5.70
C LYS A 601 51.66 -43.04 5.95
N ILE A 602 51.03 -43.87 5.12
CA ILE A 602 49.64 -44.28 5.21
C ILE A 602 49.64 -45.80 5.44
N TYR A 603 49.26 -46.24 6.63
CA TYR A 603 49.26 -47.65 7.04
C TYR A 603 47.91 -48.31 6.76
N SER A 604 47.92 -49.56 6.30
CA SER A 604 46.70 -50.34 6.00
C SER A 604 45.95 -50.78 7.26
N SER A 605 46.68 -51.16 8.32
CA SER A 605 46.18 -51.46 9.65
C SER A 605 47.07 -50.81 10.73
N LEU A 606 46.80 -51.11 12.01
CA LEU A 606 47.62 -50.70 13.16
C LEU A 606 48.23 -51.90 13.90
N GLU A 607 48.44 -53.00 13.17
CA GLU A 607 49.10 -54.21 13.66
C GLU A 607 50.63 -54.05 13.61
N SER A 608 51.36 -54.86 14.38
CA SER A 608 52.83 -54.73 14.52
C SER A 608 53.61 -54.89 13.20
N ASN A 609 53.00 -55.53 12.20
CA ASN A 609 53.61 -55.82 10.89
C ASN A 609 52.85 -55.13 9.74
N ALA A 610 52.07 -54.08 10.03
CA ALA A 610 51.20 -53.42 9.05
C ALA A 610 51.98 -52.84 7.84
N SER A 611 51.50 -53.12 6.63
CA SER A 611 52.01 -52.51 5.41
C SER A 611 51.66 -51.01 5.34
N PHE A 612 52.53 -50.21 4.72
CA PHE A 612 52.28 -48.79 4.48
C PHE A 612 52.64 -48.38 3.05
N GLU A 613 51.89 -47.43 2.52
CA GLU A 613 52.28 -46.64 1.35
C GLU A 613 52.73 -45.22 1.75
N VAL A 614 53.33 -44.51 0.81
CA VAL A 614 53.80 -43.12 1.02
C VAL A 614 52.86 -42.18 0.29
N ALA A 615 52.37 -41.14 0.97
CA ALA A 615 51.30 -40.26 0.51
C ALA A 615 51.53 -39.64 -0.89
N GLY A 616 52.80 -39.42 -1.24
CA GLY A 616 53.27 -39.09 -2.59
C GLY A 616 52.60 -37.85 -3.17
N ALA A 617 52.54 -37.78 -4.51
CA ALA A 617 51.72 -36.79 -5.19
C ALA A 617 50.22 -37.12 -5.14
N GLN A 618 49.83 -38.36 -4.80
CA GLN A 618 48.46 -38.87 -4.84
C GLN A 618 47.58 -38.28 -3.74
N TYR A 619 48.05 -38.25 -2.49
CA TYR A 619 47.23 -37.88 -1.33
C TYR A 619 47.53 -36.48 -0.74
N THR A 620 48.59 -35.79 -1.18
CA THR A 620 48.78 -34.37 -0.80
C THR A 620 47.81 -33.44 -1.53
N ASN A 621 47.56 -32.25 -0.97
CA ASN A 621 46.72 -31.16 -1.51
C ASN A 621 45.22 -31.46 -1.62
N ALA A 622 44.71 -32.44 -0.85
CA ALA A 622 43.29 -32.75 -0.69
C ALA A 622 42.94 -32.86 0.80
N VAL A 623 41.70 -32.50 1.16
CA VAL A 623 41.18 -32.67 2.51
C VAL A 623 40.48 -34.02 2.66
N TYR A 624 40.74 -34.69 3.78
CA TYR A 624 40.19 -35.98 4.16
C TYR A 624 39.30 -35.84 5.38
N TYR A 625 38.24 -36.63 5.41
CA TYR A 625 37.45 -36.83 6.62
C TYR A 625 38.19 -37.78 7.55
N ILE A 626 38.24 -37.44 8.83
CA ILE A 626 38.74 -38.32 9.88
C ILE A 626 37.58 -38.65 10.79
N LYS A 627 37.24 -39.95 10.85
CA LYS A 627 36.09 -40.47 11.60
C LYS A 627 36.45 -41.49 12.68
N SER A 628 37.65 -42.07 12.63
CA SER A 628 38.21 -42.90 13.69
C SER A 628 39.63 -42.46 14.07
N GLN A 629 40.00 -42.65 15.33
CA GLN A 629 41.31 -42.35 15.92
C GLN A 629 41.72 -43.47 16.87
N SER A 630 42.99 -43.85 16.89
CA SER A 630 43.51 -44.96 17.72
C SER A 630 44.94 -44.67 18.17
N SER A 631 45.37 -45.27 19.28
CA SER A 631 46.71 -45.05 19.85
C SER A 631 47.56 -46.32 19.74
N LEU A 632 48.74 -46.20 19.13
CA LEU A 632 49.74 -47.27 19.00
C LEU A 632 51.06 -46.76 19.59
N ASN A 633 51.66 -47.50 20.53
CA ASN A 633 52.92 -47.15 21.19
C ASN A 633 52.97 -45.70 21.74
N GLY A 634 51.85 -45.22 22.29
CA GLY A 634 51.69 -43.85 22.80
C GLY A 634 51.48 -42.76 21.74
N GLN A 635 51.58 -43.09 20.45
CA GLN A 635 51.34 -42.17 19.33
C GLN A 635 49.88 -42.29 18.86
N LEU A 636 49.23 -41.14 18.61
CA LEU A 636 47.87 -41.09 18.06
C LEU A 636 47.90 -41.21 16.52
N TYR A 637 47.04 -42.05 15.98
CA TYR A 637 46.79 -42.25 14.56
C TYR A 637 45.33 -41.91 14.20
N TYR A 638 45.12 -41.41 12.99
CA TYR A 638 43.84 -41.04 12.43
C TYR A 638 43.54 -41.84 11.17
N LEU A 639 42.35 -42.43 11.10
CA LEU A 639 41.84 -43.09 9.90
C LEU A 639 41.29 -42.03 8.94
N ILE A 640 42.01 -41.76 7.86
CA ILE A 640 41.62 -40.80 6.81
C ILE A 640 40.75 -41.47 5.74
N SER A 641 39.76 -40.72 5.27
CA SER A 641 38.79 -41.13 4.26
C SER A 641 38.47 -40.01 3.27
N THR A 642 38.22 -40.38 2.02
CA THR A 642 37.70 -39.49 0.98
C THR A 642 36.24 -39.12 1.19
N SER A 643 35.49 -39.93 1.93
CA SER A 643 34.06 -39.78 2.23
C SER A 643 33.83 -39.51 3.72
N PRO A 644 32.68 -38.93 4.15
CA PRO A 644 32.38 -38.66 5.56
C PRO A 644 32.02 -39.95 6.33
N SER A 645 32.92 -40.92 6.36
CA SER A 645 32.73 -42.28 6.87
C SER A 645 34.08 -42.91 7.25
N ASP A 646 34.05 -43.70 8.32
CA ASP A 646 35.08 -44.61 8.86
C ASP A 646 35.10 -45.99 8.19
N THR A 647 34.24 -46.22 7.20
CA THR A 647 33.96 -47.54 6.60
C THR A 647 33.85 -47.49 5.07
N ARG A 648 33.58 -46.32 4.48
CA ARG A 648 33.51 -46.09 3.03
C ARG A 648 34.51 -45.02 2.60
N GLY A 649 35.16 -45.24 1.46
CA GLY A 649 36.12 -44.29 0.88
C GLY A 649 37.44 -44.17 1.65
N LEU A 650 37.76 -45.17 2.48
CA LEU A 650 38.96 -45.23 3.31
C LEU A 650 40.24 -45.10 2.49
N VAL A 651 41.25 -44.48 3.09
CA VAL A 651 42.60 -44.35 2.55
C VAL A 651 43.61 -45.07 3.44
N GLY A 652 43.51 -44.92 4.77
CA GLY A 652 44.32 -45.65 5.73
C GLY A 652 44.59 -44.87 7.01
N TRP A 653 45.44 -45.42 7.87
CA TRP A 653 45.85 -44.81 9.13
C TRP A 653 47.08 -43.93 8.94
N VAL A 654 47.04 -42.69 9.44
CA VAL A 654 48.14 -41.72 9.38
C VAL A 654 48.41 -41.16 10.77
N GLN A 655 49.68 -40.97 11.12
CA GLN A 655 50.05 -40.43 12.43
C GLN A 655 49.52 -38.99 12.59
N ALA A 656 48.96 -38.66 13.74
CA ALA A 656 48.30 -37.37 13.99
C ALA A 656 49.25 -36.16 13.89
N SER A 657 50.56 -36.37 14.08
CA SER A 657 51.65 -35.40 13.86
C SER A 657 51.82 -35.01 12.39
N ASP A 658 51.45 -35.88 11.47
CA ASP A 658 51.75 -35.74 10.04
C ASP A 658 50.58 -35.12 9.27
N LEU A 659 49.47 -34.88 9.98
CA LEU A 659 48.26 -34.24 9.50
C LEU A 659 48.13 -32.83 10.10
N SER A 660 47.71 -31.88 9.29
CA SER A 660 47.10 -30.63 9.78
C SER A 660 45.61 -30.90 9.93
N THR A 661 45.04 -30.79 11.14
CA THR A 661 43.63 -31.18 11.38
C THR A 661 42.85 -30.18 12.22
N TYR A 662 41.59 -29.95 11.83
CA TYR A 662 40.61 -29.20 12.61
C TYR A 662 39.42 -30.08 12.99
N SER A 663 38.81 -29.82 14.14
CA SER A 663 37.49 -30.35 14.46
C SER A 663 36.47 -29.88 13.43
N HIS A 664 35.56 -30.78 13.04
CA HIS A 664 34.47 -30.50 12.12
C HIS A 664 33.13 -30.84 12.78
N VAL A 665 32.17 -29.93 12.69
CA VAL A 665 30.79 -30.12 13.19
C VAL A 665 29.77 -29.54 12.21
N GLY A 666 28.69 -30.27 11.97
CA GLY A 666 27.50 -29.70 11.33
C GLY A 666 26.80 -28.76 12.30
N VAL A 667 26.45 -27.56 11.84
CA VAL A 667 25.73 -26.55 12.62
C VAL A 667 24.23 -26.71 12.42
N ASP A 668 23.80 -26.77 11.16
CA ASP A 668 22.39 -26.87 10.77
C ASP A 668 22.24 -27.40 9.34
N ARG A 669 21.04 -27.86 8.99
CA ARG A 669 20.64 -28.27 7.63
C ARG A 669 19.54 -27.37 7.05
N ASP A 670 19.40 -26.18 7.61
CA ASP A 670 18.32 -25.28 7.26
C ASP A 670 18.59 -24.63 5.91
N ALA A 671 17.55 -24.49 5.09
CA ALA A 671 17.65 -23.82 3.80
C ALA A 671 17.86 -22.32 4.02
N LYS A 672 18.99 -21.78 3.54
CA LYS A 672 19.31 -20.34 3.65
C LYS A 672 19.68 -19.77 2.29
N THR A 673 19.11 -18.62 1.97
CA THR A 673 19.53 -17.81 0.82
C THR A 673 20.60 -16.82 1.26
N LEU A 674 21.81 -17.00 0.75
CA LEU A 674 22.90 -16.03 0.80
C LEU A 674 23.20 -15.53 -0.62
N TYR A 675 24.14 -14.60 -0.76
CA TYR A 675 24.56 -14.05 -2.05
C TYR A 675 26.09 -14.05 -2.13
N PHE A 676 26.68 -14.38 -3.27
CA PHE A 676 28.15 -14.40 -3.42
C PHE A 676 28.71 -12.96 -3.40
N LYS A 677 29.89 -12.75 -2.81
CA LYS A 677 30.61 -11.46 -2.86
C LYS A 677 31.49 -11.27 -4.09
N GLY A 678 31.50 -12.21 -5.04
CA GLY A 678 32.42 -12.17 -6.19
C GLY A 678 33.89 -12.39 -5.82
N THR A 679 34.17 -13.07 -4.71
CA THR A 679 35.55 -13.26 -4.20
C THR A 679 35.76 -14.69 -3.68
N GLY A 680 37.01 -15.14 -3.69
CA GLY A 680 37.43 -16.42 -3.11
C GLY A 680 37.26 -17.63 -4.05
N LYS A 681 37.35 -18.83 -3.46
CA LYS A 681 37.38 -20.11 -4.16
C LYS A 681 36.33 -21.08 -3.60
N ALA A 682 35.80 -21.95 -4.45
CA ALA A 682 34.76 -22.93 -4.10
C ALA A 682 35.25 -24.37 -4.24
N TYR A 683 34.88 -25.22 -3.28
CA TYR A 683 35.48 -26.56 -3.09
C TYR A 683 34.43 -27.69 -2.99
N ARG A 684 34.83 -28.95 -3.24
CA ARG A 684 34.00 -30.16 -3.14
C ARG A 684 33.74 -30.58 -1.69
N LYS A 685 34.58 -30.12 -0.76
CA LYS A 685 34.51 -30.34 0.69
C LYS A 685 34.80 -29.03 1.41
N ALA A 686 34.27 -28.83 2.63
CA ALA A 686 34.67 -27.72 3.49
C ALA A 686 36.18 -27.80 3.78
N TRP A 687 36.87 -26.65 3.83
CA TRP A 687 38.34 -26.59 4.00
C TRP A 687 39.14 -27.44 2.98
N GLY A 688 38.64 -27.54 1.75
CA GLY A 688 39.28 -28.25 0.65
C GLY A 688 40.65 -27.70 0.23
N GLY A 689 41.48 -28.57 -0.35
CA GLY A 689 42.75 -28.20 -0.98
C GLY A 689 42.61 -27.90 -2.47
N SER A 690 43.71 -27.70 -3.19
CA SER A 690 43.66 -27.43 -4.64
C SER A 690 43.10 -28.60 -5.46
N LYS A 691 43.14 -29.85 -4.95
CA LYS A 691 42.44 -30.99 -5.57
C LYS A 691 40.94 -31.04 -5.28
N ASP A 692 40.49 -30.44 -4.18
CA ASP A 692 39.07 -30.29 -3.89
C ASP A 692 38.45 -29.10 -4.63
N LEU A 693 39.21 -28.34 -5.42
CA LEU A 693 38.74 -27.15 -6.11
C LEU A 693 37.61 -27.49 -7.12
N VAL A 694 36.66 -26.57 -7.24
CA VAL A 694 35.55 -26.60 -8.22
C VAL A 694 35.55 -25.33 -9.07
N TYR A 695 35.74 -24.17 -8.44
CA TYR A 695 35.90 -22.87 -9.10
C TYR A 695 37.08 -22.11 -8.46
N GLU A 696 38.05 -21.74 -9.30
CA GLU A 696 39.28 -21.00 -8.94
C GLU A 696 39.00 -19.50 -8.71
N ASP A 697 37.97 -18.96 -9.36
CA ASP A 697 37.49 -17.61 -9.16
C ASP A 697 35.95 -17.61 -9.10
N MET A 698 35.41 -16.77 -8.22
CA MET A 698 33.99 -16.58 -7.97
C MET A 698 33.47 -15.22 -8.47
N SER A 699 34.33 -14.37 -9.04
CA SER A 699 33.99 -13.02 -9.54
C SER A 699 32.75 -12.99 -10.44
N GLN A 700 32.69 -13.87 -11.44
CA GLN A 700 31.58 -14.02 -12.39
C GLN A 700 30.22 -14.33 -11.75
N TYR A 701 30.21 -14.82 -10.51
CA TYR A 701 28.98 -15.16 -9.75
C TYR A 701 28.61 -14.07 -8.72
N ALA A 702 29.27 -12.91 -8.74
CA ALA A 702 29.00 -11.82 -7.81
C ALA A 702 27.50 -11.47 -7.72
N TYR A 703 27.02 -11.29 -6.50
CA TYR A 703 25.63 -10.94 -6.16
C TYR A 703 24.55 -11.95 -6.57
N GLN A 704 24.89 -13.08 -7.20
CA GLN A 704 23.94 -14.15 -7.51
C GLN A 704 23.49 -14.92 -6.24
N GLU A 705 22.32 -15.58 -6.34
CA GLU A 705 21.70 -16.27 -5.20
C GLU A 705 22.38 -17.62 -4.88
N PHE A 706 22.98 -17.74 -3.69
CA PHE A 706 23.54 -18.99 -3.18
C PHE A 706 22.58 -19.68 -2.20
N LYS A 707 21.94 -20.77 -2.67
CA LYS A 707 21.03 -21.61 -1.87
C LYS A 707 21.82 -22.62 -1.05
N VAL A 708 22.01 -22.30 0.23
CA VAL A 708 22.67 -23.15 1.23
C VAL A 708 21.71 -24.24 1.71
N ASN A 709 22.21 -25.47 1.83
CA ASN A 709 21.47 -26.63 2.34
C ASN A 709 22.22 -27.43 3.44
N LEU A 710 23.35 -26.91 3.92
CA LEU A 710 24.09 -27.38 5.10
C LEU A 710 25.08 -26.29 5.52
N THR A 711 25.16 -26.03 6.82
CA THR A 711 26.20 -25.20 7.45
C THR A 711 27.11 -26.10 8.27
N GLU A 712 28.43 -26.02 8.05
CA GLU A 712 29.46 -26.69 8.88
C GLU A 712 30.39 -25.65 9.51
N LYS A 713 31.00 -25.99 10.65
CA LYS A 713 32.18 -25.31 11.17
C LYS A 713 33.39 -26.25 11.10
N VAL A 714 34.51 -25.69 10.63
CA VAL A 714 35.81 -26.35 10.57
C VAL A 714 36.78 -25.48 11.36
N GLY A 715 37.12 -25.92 12.58
CA GLY A 715 37.70 -25.05 13.59
C GLY A 715 36.77 -23.89 13.94
N THR A 716 37.28 -22.66 13.89
CA THR A 716 36.49 -21.42 14.07
C THR A 716 35.72 -21.00 12.81
N ASN A 717 36.15 -21.46 11.64
CA ASN A 717 35.67 -21.00 10.34
C ASN A 717 34.33 -21.64 9.96
N THR A 718 33.40 -20.84 9.43
CA THR A 718 32.08 -21.31 9.00
C THR A 718 32.08 -21.54 7.48
N TRP A 719 31.52 -22.67 7.07
CA TRP A 719 31.43 -23.12 5.69
C TRP A 719 30.00 -23.43 5.32
N TYR A 720 29.60 -23.02 4.12
CA TYR A 720 28.24 -23.18 3.60
C TYR A 720 28.27 -24.06 2.35
N ARG A 721 27.39 -25.07 2.30
CA ARG A 721 27.22 -25.96 1.15
C ARG A 721 25.99 -25.60 0.35
N GLY A 722 26.12 -25.54 -0.96
CA GLY A 722 25.01 -25.37 -1.91
C GLY A 722 25.30 -26.08 -3.23
N VAL A 723 24.51 -25.78 -4.26
CA VAL A 723 24.71 -26.29 -5.63
C VAL A 723 24.83 -25.10 -6.58
N LEU A 724 25.85 -25.10 -7.44
CA LEU A 724 26.10 -24.09 -8.46
C LEU A 724 26.44 -24.78 -9.79
N ASN A 725 25.64 -24.53 -10.83
CA ASN A 725 25.74 -25.15 -12.15
C ASN A 725 25.83 -26.69 -12.07
N GLY A 726 24.89 -27.30 -11.34
CA GLY A 726 24.79 -28.75 -11.10
C GLY A 726 25.83 -29.33 -10.12
N LYS A 727 26.90 -28.60 -9.79
CA LYS A 727 27.99 -29.06 -8.92
C LYS A 727 27.72 -28.67 -7.46
N THR A 728 27.83 -29.63 -6.54
CA THR A 728 27.85 -29.34 -5.09
C THR A 728 29.12 -28.58 -4.75
N ILE A 729 28.99 -27.42 -4.11
CA ILE A 729 30.11 -26.58 -3.68
C ILE A 729 30.03 -26.20 -2.21
N TRP A 730 31.21 -25.97 -1.64
CA TRP A 730 31.45 -25.39 -0.33
C TRP A 730 32.16 -24.05 -0.47
N LEU A 731 31.66 -23.04 0.23
CA LEU A 731 32.23 -21.70 0.32
C LEU A 731 32.47 -21.31 1.78
N HIS A 732 33.56 -20.58 2.01
CA HIS A 732 33.85 -19.97 3.30
C HIS A 732 32.93 -18.77 3.56
N SER A 733 32.53 -18.53 4.81
CA SER A 733 31.57 -17.48 5.17
C SER A 733 32.01 -16.06 4.84
N SER A 734 33.31 -15.82 4.60
CA SER A 734 33.81 -14.51 4.14
C SER A 734 33.38 -14.14 2.72
N TYR A 735 33.11 -15.13 1.87
CA TYR A 735 32.86 -14.98 0.42
C TYR A 735 31.38 -14.83 0.07
N VAL A 736 30.51 -14.76 1.08
CA VAL A 736 29.06 -14.59 0.93
C VAL A 736 28.55 -13.47 1.83
N THR A 737 27.39 -12.92 1.48
CA THR A 737 26.71 -11.87 2.21
C THR A 737 25.22 -12.18 2.33
N THR A 738 24.55 -11.54 3.29
CA THR A 738 23.09 -11.38 3.25
C THR A 738 22.71 -10.19 2.38
N LYS A 739 21.42 -10.09 2.05
CA LYS A 739 20.79 -8.95 1.39
C LYS A 739 19.60 -8.50 2.25
N THR A 740 19.54 -7.22 2.58
CA THR A 740 18.38 -6.64 3.28
C THR A 740 17.55 -5.82 2.28
N GLU A 741 16.23 -5.82 2.43
CA GLU A 741 15.33 -5.04 1.59
C GLU A 741 14.43 -4.16 2.45
N SER A 742 14.22 -2.91 2.05
CA SER A 742 13.34 -1.97 2.77
C SER A 742 12.49 -1.13 1.81
N ARG A 743 11.36 -0.65 2.32
CA ARG A 743 10.51 0.31 1.61
C ARG A 743 11.11 1.70 1.72
N THR A 744 10.97 2.49 0.66
CA THR A 744 11.39 3.90 0.63
C THR A 744 10.40 4.69 -0.22
N SER A 745 10.51 6.02 -0.24
CA SER A 745 9.77 6.86 -1.18
C SER A 745 10.66 7.99 -1.65
N ARG A 746 11.28 7.79 -2.81
CA ARG A 746 12.12 8.77 -3.49
C ARG A 746 11.66 8.94 -4.95
N LEU A 747 12.13 10.01 -5.57
CA LEU A 747 12.28 10.09 -7.03
C LEU A 747 13.77 10.04 -7.37
N GLY A 748 14.10 9.59 -8.58
CA GLY A 748 15.47 9.54 -9.05
C GLY A 748 15.63 9.78 -10.55
N HIS A 749 16.74 10.41 -10.92
CA HIS A 749 17.28 10.52 -12.28
C HIS A 749 18.56 9.69 -12.39
N ILE A 750 18.76 9.03 -13.53
CA ILE A 750 20.01 8.34 -13.88
C ILE A 750 21.04 9.39 -14.31
N ARG A 751 22.23 9.40 -13.71
CA ARG A 751 23.20 10.50 -13.86
C ARG A 751 23.84 10.61 -15.24
N ASN A 752 24.08 9.49 -15.93
CA ASN A 752 24.67 9.45 -17.26
C ASN A 752 24.22 8.21 -18.04
N ARG A 753 24.58 8.12 -19.33
CA ARG A 753 24.14 7.03 -20.21
C ARG A 753 24.81 5.69 -19.90
N SER A 754 26.00 5.68 -19.29
CA SER A 754 26.81 4.47 -19.02
C SER A 754 26.45 3.76 -17.72
N VAL A 755 25.44 4.23 -16.98
CA VAL A 755 24.98 3.59 -15.74
C VAL A 755 24.35 2.25 -16.03
N GLU A 756 24.79 1.20 -15.32
CA GLU A 756 24.20 -0.13 -15.38
C GLU A 756 22.87 -0.22 -14.62
N ILE A 757 21.91 -0.93 -15.21
CA ILE A 757 20.62 -1.27 -14.64
C ILE A 757 20.55 -2.80 -14.55
N TYR A 758 20.29 -3.33 -13.36
CA TYR A 758 20.27 -4.76 -13.07
C TYR A 758 18.83 -5.25 -12.81
N PRO A 759 18.22 -6.07 -13.69
CA PRO A 759 16.97 -6.79 -13.41
C PRO A 759 17.08 -7.62 -12.12
N THR A 760 18.17 -8.38 -11.98
CA THR A 760 18.55 -9.07 -10.74
C THR A 760 19.60 -8.25 -10.02
N ILE A 761 19.29 -7.74 -8.83
CA ILE A 761 20.16 -6.80 -8.09
C ILE A 761 21.65 -7.21 -8.05
N GLY A 762 22.50 -6.38 -8.65
CA GLY A 762 23.95 -6.53 -8.64
C GLY A 762 24.51 -7.64 -9.54
N ASP A 763 23.68 -8.53 -10.10
CA ASP A 763 24.12 -9.63 -10.95
C ASP A 763 24.57 -9.10 -12.33
N PRO A 764 25.88 -9.07 -12.62
CA PRO A 764 26.39 -8.42 -13.83
C PRO A 764 25.94 -9.14 -15.10
N SER A 765 25.62 -10.44 -15.01
CA SER A 765 25.12 -11.23 -16.15
C SER A 765 23.72 -10.80 -16.62
N THR A 766 23.00 -10.02 -15.81
CA THR A 766 21.70 -9.44 -16.17
C THR A 766 21.77 -7.94 -16.50
N ALA A 767 22.92 -7.31 -16.30
CA ALA A 767 23.08 -5.86 -16.42
C ALA A 767 22.87 -5.37 -17.86
N PHE A 768 22.24 -4.20 -18.00
CA PHE A 768 22.20 -3.47 -19.26
C PHE A 768 22.45 -1.96 -19.03
N ILE A 769 23.02 -1.31 -20.03
CA ILE A 769 23.40 0.10 -19.97
C ILE A 769 22.15 0.99 -20.17
N ALA A 770 21.96 1.98 -19.30
CA ALA A 770 20.80 2.89 -19.32
C ALA A 770 20.62 3.64 -20.67
N GLY A 771 21.73 3.95 -21.33
CA GLY A 771 21.78 4.49 -22.69
C GLY A 771 20.98 5.78 -22.87
N ALA A 772 20.63 6.09 -24.13
CA ALA A 772 19.69 7.18 -24.41
C ALA A 772 18.25 6.85 -23.98
N GLN A 773 17.90 5.59 -23.73
CA GLN A 773 16.54 5.15 -23.42
C GLN A 773 16.10 5.56 -22.00
N TYR A 774 16.94 5.33 -20.98
CA TYR A 774 16.58 5.52 -19.58
C TYR A 774 17.17 6.80 -18.95
N THR A 775 18.05 7.54 -19.63
CA THR A 775 18.42 8.91 -19.22
C THR A 775 17.34 9.96 -19.50
N ASN A 776 17.47 11.12 -18.85
CA ASN A 776 16.63 12.31 -19.00
C ASN A 776 15.14 12.12 -18.64
N ALA A 777 14.82 11.11 -17.82
CA ALA A 777 13.50 10.83 -17.29
C ALA A 777 13.57 10.56 -15.78
N VAL A 778 12.53 10.99 -15.04
CA VAL A 778 12.41 10.73 -13.59
C VAL A 778 11.70 9.41 -13.32
N TYR A 779 12.23 8.67 -12.36
CA TYR A 779 11.73 7.36 -11.91
C TYR A 779 11.24 7.43 -10.47
N TYR A 780 10.19 6.67 -10.17
CA TYR A 780 9.77 6.40 -8.80
C TYR A 780 10.65 5.32 -8.20
N ILE A 781 11.14 5.57 -6.98
CA ILE A 781 11.88 4.59 -6.19
C ILE A 781 11.02 4.28 -4.95
N LYS A 782 10.45 3.07 -4.90
CA LYS A 782 9.56 2.62 -3.81
C LYS A 782 10.13 1.45 -2.99
N LYS A 783 11.30 0.93 -3.39
CA LYS A 783 12.03 -0.14 -2.71
C LYS A 783 13.53 0.15 -2.82
N GLN A 784 14.26 -0.13 -1.75
CA GLN A 784 15.71 -0.10 -1.70
C GLN A 784 16.22 -1.43 -1.13
N ALA A 785 17.46 -1.77 -1.41
CA ALA A 785 18.12 -2.94 -0.85
C ALA A 785 19.59 -2.66 -0.61
N GLU A 786 20.17 -3.35 0.35
CA GLU A 786 21.57 -3.23 0.74
C GLU A 786 22.22 -4.61 0.61
N ILE A 787 23.36 -4.64 -0.09
CA ILE A 787 24.12 -5.85 -0.38
C ILE A 787 25.59 -5.46 -0.53
N HIS A 788 26.49 -6.15 0.18
CA HIS A 788 27.92 -5.83 0.21
C HIS A 788 28.22 -4.34 0.51
N ASP A 789 27.54 -3.81 1.54
CA ASP A 789 27.65 -2.41 2.01
C ASP A 789 27.30 -1.34 0.96
N GLN A 790 26.68 -1.74 -0.16
CA GLN A 790 26.18 -0.87 -1.21
C GLN A 790 24.64 -0.85 -1.23
N ILE A 791 24.07 0.36 -1.34
CA ILE A 791 22.64 0.56 -1.47
C ILE A 791 22.26 0.59 -2.95
N PHE A 792 21.25 -0.19 -3.33
CA PHE A 792 20.61 -0.16 -4.65
C PHE A 792 19.16 0.28 -4.54
N TYR A 793 18.70 1.04 -5.54
CA TYR A 793 17.33 1.53 -5.67
C TYR A 793 16.62 0.83 -6.82
N LEU A 794 15.42 0.30 -6.54
CA LEU A 794 14.54 -0.26 -7.57
C LEU A 794 13.77 0.89 -8.24
N ILE A 795 14.18 1.24 -9.46
CA ILE A 795 13.56 2.30 -10.26
C ILE A 795 12.33 1.78 -11.03
N SER A 796 11.30 2.63 -11.14
CA SER A 796 10.05 2.32 -11.81
C SER A 796 9.47 3.54 -12.52
N THR A 797 8.83 3.32 -13.68
CA THR A 797 8.07 4.34 -14.42
C THR A 797 6.74 4.70 -13.75
N SER A 798 6.25 3.85 -12.84
CA SER A 798 4.99 4.01 -12.10
C SER A 798 5.25 4.13 -10.59
N PRO A 799 4.32 4.69 -9.79
CA PRO A 799 4.50 4.83 -8.34
C PRO A 799 4.31 3.50 -7.58
N SER A 800 5.02 2.45 -7.99
CA SER A 800 4.98 1.08 -7.46
C SER A 800 6.35 0.41 -7.60
N SER A 801 6.66 -0.54 -6.71
CA SER A 801 7.83 -1.42 -6.81
C SER A 801 7.56 -2.72 -7.60
N THR A 802 6.37 -2.89 -8.16
CA THR A 802 5.96 -4.10 -8.91
C THR A 802 5.33 -3.82 -10.27
N LYS A 803 4.76 -2.62 -10.49
CA LYS A 803 4.28 -2.16 -11.80
C LYS A 803 5.21 -1.08 -12.31
N GLY A 804 5.58 -1.16 -13.60
CA GLY A 804 6.47 -0.20 -14.25
C GLY A 804 7.95 -0.34 -13.86
N THR A 805 8.30 -1.37 -13.08
CA THR A 805 9.66 -1.66 -12.63
C THR A 805 10.61 -1.79 -13.82
N VAL A 806 11.74 -1.08 -13.77
CA VAL A 806 12.78 -1.12 -14.81
C VAL A 806 13.96 -1.98 -14.36
N GLY A 807 14.41 -1.82 -13.11
CA GLY A 807 15.50 -2.59 -12.55
C GLY A 807 16.10 -1.92 -11.31
N TRP A 808 17.13 -2.54 -10.75
CA TRP A 808 17.94 -1.98 -9.68
C TRP A 808 19.07 -1.14 -10.26
N VAL A 809 19.38 -0.01 -9.62
CA VAL A 809 20.54 0.83 -9.95
C VAL A 809 21.25 1.18 -8.65
N ASN A 810 22.58 1.24 -8.64
CA ASN A 810 23.33 1.62 -7.45
C ASN A 810 23.00 3.07 -7.05
N ALA A 811 22.80 3.33 -5.76
CA ALA A 811 22.37 4.63 -5.27
C ALA A 811 23.38 5.76 -5.57
N LYS A 812 24.66 5.43 -5.77
CA LYS A 812 25.71 6.40 -6.15
C LYS A 812 25.51 6.95 -7.57
N ASP A 813 24.89 6.18 -8.47
CA ASP A 813 24.75 6.49 -9.91
C ASP A 813 23.42 7.17 -10.24
N LEU A 814 22.60 7.39 -9.20
CA LEU A 814 21.34 8.13 -9.26
C LEU A 814 21.49 9.48 -8.55
N SER A 815 20.83 10.51 -9.09
CA SER A 815 20.49 11.72 -8.33
C SER A 815 19.08 11.53 -7.77
N THR A 816 18.89 11.59 -6.44
CA THR A 816 17.60 11.23 -5.82
C THR A 816 17.17 12.16 -4.69
N TYR A 817 15.87 12.45 -4.60
CA TYR A 817 15.26 13.21 -3.52
C TYR A 817 14.11 12.45 -2.86
N SER A 818 13.83 12.75 -1.59
CA SER A 818 12.65 12.26 -0.87
C SER A 818 11.35 12.69 -1.57
N HIS A 819 10.35 11.82 -1.60
CA HIS A 819 9.08 12.03 -2.30
C HIS A 819 7.90 11.84 -1.35
N ILE A 820 7.18 12.93 -1.04
CA ILE A 820 6.14 12.97 -0.01
C ILE A 820 4.86 13.60 -0.59
N THR A 821 3.72 12.90 -0.48
CA THR A 821 2.40 13.51 -0.70
C THR A 821 2.05 14.43 0.47
N VAL A 822 1.84 15.72 0.17
CA VAL A 822 1.47 16.73 1.16
C VAL A 822 -0.04 16.67 1.42
N ASP A 823 -0.84 16.86 0.36
CA ASP A 823 -2.29 16.81 0.44
C ASP A 823 -2.96 16.59 -0.92
N LYS A 824 -4.28 16.35 -0.88
CA LYS A 824 -5.16 16.15 -2.03
C LYS A 824 -6.35 17.13 -1.99
N LYS A 825 -6.16 18.30 -1.37
CA LYS A 825 -7.20 19.34 -1.37
C LYS A 825 -7.21 20.01 -2.73
N ALA A 826 -8.41 20.31 -3.24
CA ALA A 826 -8.55 21.15 -4.42
C ALA A 826 -7.97 22.54 -4.10
N LYS A 827 -7.13 23.07 -5.00
CA LYS A 827 -6.59 24.43 -4.92
C LYS A 827 -6.70 25.08 -6.29
N LEU A 828 -6.97 26.37 -6.32
CA LEU A 828 -6.88 27.18 -7.53
C LEU A 828 -5.60 28.01 -7.45
N PHE A 829 -4.83 27.99 -8.53
CA PHE A 829 -3.72 28.89 -8.78
C PHE A 829 -3.85 29.47 -10.19
N TYR A 830 -3.04 30.48 -10.50
CA TYR A 830 -2.93 31.07 -11.82
C TYR A 830 -1.51 30.86 -12.34
N ILE A 831 -1.34 30.46 -13.61
CA ILE A 831 -0.01 30.21 -14.19
C ILE A 831 0.71 31.54 -14.44
N LYS A 832 1.99 31.65 -14.07
CA LYS A 832 2.78 32.89 -14.22
C LYS A 832 3.13 33.26 -15.66
N GLY A 833 3.06 32.31 -16.58
CA GLY A 833 3.61 32.46 -17.92
C GLY A 833 5.14 32.35 -17.93
N ASN A 834 5.69 31.35 -17.23
CA ASN A 834 7.09 30.94 -17.32
C ASN A 834 7.29 29.50 -16.80
N GLY A 835 8.45 28.91 -17.08
CA GLY A 835 8.81 27.56 -16.65
C GLY A 835 8.29 26.45 -17.56
N ILE A 836 8.39 25.20 -17.08
CA ILE A 836 8.10 23.97 -17.84
C ILE A 836 7.11 23.11 -17.06
N ALA A 837 6.16 22.49 -17.78
CA ALA A 837 5.20 21.53 -17.23
C ALA A 837 5.59 20.08 -17.55
N TYR A 838 5.51 19.20 -16.55
CA TYR A 838 5.98 17.81 -16.64
C TYR A 838 4.87 16.78 -16.36
N SER A 839 5.02 15.56 -16.86
CA SER A 839 4.12 14.42 -16.62
C SER A 839 4.31 13.79 -15.24
N LYS A 840 5.49 14.00 -14.63
CA LYS A 840 5.84 13.64 -13.24
C LYS A 840 6.46 14.84 -12.53
N ALA A 841 6.29 14.94 -11.20
CA ALA A 841 6.99 15.96 -10.40
C ALA A 841 8.51 15.77 -10.52
N TRP A 842 9.28 16.87 -10.63
CA TRP A 842 10.73 16.83 -10.88
C TRP A 842 11.12 15.98 -12.12
N GLY A 843 10.31 16.07 -13.17
CA GLY A 843 10.58 15.44 -14.46
C GLY A 843 11.86 15.93 -15.14
N GLY A 844 12.37 15.13 -16.07
CA GLY A 844 13.46 15.49 -16.98
C GLY A 844 12.94 15.87 -18.37
N ALA A 845 13.83 16.02 -19.34
CA ALA A 845 13.47 16.39 -20.72
C ALA A 845 12.44 15.43 -21.35
N LYS A 846 12.48 14.13 -21.02
CA LYS A 846 11.51 13.13 -21.49
C LYS A 846 10.16 13.16 -20.76
N ASP A 847 10.08 13.86 -19.64
CA ASP A 847 8.84 14.02 -18.89
C ASP A 847 8.07 15.28 -19.30
N ILE A 848 8.63 16.16 -20.15
CA ILE A 848 8.02 17.43 -20.56
C ILE A 848 6.66 17.19 -21.25
N VAL A 849 5.68 18.03 -20.91
CA VAL A 849 4.32 18.03 -21.49
C VAL A 849 3.99 19.34 -22.17
N PHE A 850 4.50 20.46 -21.64
CA PHE A 850 4.55 21.77 -22.26
C PHE A 850 5.91 22.42 -21.92
N GLU A 851 6.67 22.80 -22.93
CA GLU A 851 8.03 23.37 -22.81
C GLU A 851 8.00 24.89 -22.62
N ASN A 852 7.06 25.57 -23.27
CA ASN A 852 6.73 26.97 -23.02
C ASN A 852 5.40 27.05 -22.25
N MET A 853 5.35 27.88 -21.21
CA MET A 853 4.17 28.11 -20.37
C MET A 853 3.56 29.50 -20.53
N ASP A 854 4.17 30.36 -21.35
CA ASP A 854 3.87 31.78 -21.51
C ASP A 854 2.49 31.98 -22.14
N ILE A 855 2.13 31.10 -23.09
CA ILE A 855 0.79 31.02 -23.70
C ILE A 855 -0.33 30.66 -22.71
N TYR A 856 0.02 30.27 -21.48
CA TYR A 856 -0.91 29.98 -20.38
C TYR A 856 -0.83 31.04 -19.27
N LYS A 857 -0.21 32.21 -19.51
CA LYS A 857 -0.13 33.28 -18.50
C LYS A 857 -1.52 33.69 -18.01
N ASN A 858 -1.69 33.72 -16.69
CA ASN A 858 -2.95 33.94 -15.97
C ASN A 858 -4.05 32.88 -16.16
N GLU A 859 -3.80 31.73 -16.80
CA GLU A 859 -4.78 30.64 -16.88
C GLU A 859 -5.02 29.93 -15.54
N GLU A 860 -6.24 29.44 -15.34
CA GLU A 860 -6.66 28.75 -14.11
C GLU A 860 -6.05 27.34 -13.99
N PHE A 861 -5.06 27.17 -13.12
CA PHE A 861 -4.51 25.87 -12.78
C PHE A 861 -5.23 25.26 -11.57
N LYS A 862 -6.18 24.36 -11.85
CA LYS A 862 -6.93 23.60 -10.85
C LYS A 862 -6.15 22.36 -10.39
N VAL A 863 -5.64 22.42 -9.17
CA VAL A 863 -4.74 21.43 -8.57
C VAL A 863 -5.52 20.35 -7.82
N ASP A 864 -5.21 19.08 -8.08
CA ASP A 864 -5.83 17.89 -7.45
C ASP A 864 -4.89 17.08 -6.55
N LEU A 865 -3.60 17.44 -6.49
CA LEU A 865 -2.57 16.81 -5.65
C LEU A 865 -1.39 17.78 -5.43
N THR A 866 -0.88 17.85 -4.20
CA THR A 866 0.37 18.53 -3.86
C THR A 866 1.40 17.52 -3.37
N GLU A 867 2.59 17.51 -3.97
CA GLU A 867 3.73 16.65 -3.57
C GLU A 867 4.99 17.49 -3.33
N LYS A 868 5.84 17.01 -2.42
CA LYS A 868 7.19 17.55 -2.20
C LYS A 868 8.24 16.57 -2.73
N VAL A 869 9.20 17.12 -3.46
CA VAL A 869 10.38 16.42 -3.97
C VAL A 869 11.61 17.11 -3.38
N GLY A 870 12.18 16.53 -2.32
CA GLY A 870 13.08 17.24 -1.43
C GLY A 870 12.37 18.44 -0.80
N ASN A 871 12.99 19.63 -0.89
CA ASN A 871 12.40 20.88 -0.40
C ASN A 871 11.38 21.49 -1.38
N ASN A 872 11.44 21.12 -2.66
CA ASN A 872 10.66 21.72 -3.74
C ASN A 872 9.21 21.23 -3.71
N THR A 873 8.26 22.16 -3.88
CA THR A 873 6.82 21.86 -3.87
C THR A 873 6.30 21.82 -5.30
N TRP A 874 5.55 20.76 -5.62
CA TRP A 874 5.00 20.49 -6.93
C TRP A 874 3.49 20.34 -6.85
N TYR A 875 2.80 20.93 -7.81
CA TYR A 875 1.34 20.94 -7.91
C TYR A 875 0.91 20.19 -9.17
N ARG A 876 0.00 19.22 -9.01
CA ARG A 876 -0.58 18.47 -10.13
C ARG A 876 -1.97 18.98 -10.46
N GLY A 877 -2.26 19.17 -11.74
CA GLY A 877 -3.57 19.57 -12.23
C GLY A 877 -3.84 19.06 -13.64
N MET A 878 -4.91 19.58 -14.24
CA MET A 878 -5.23 19.39 -15.66
C MET A 878 -5.05 20.72 -16.39
N LEU A 879 -4.40 20.71 -17.55
CA LEU A 879 -4.24 21.84 -18.45
C LEU A 879 -4.38 21.36 -19.90
N ASN A 880 -5.25 21.98 -20.69
CA ASN A 880 -5.62 21.58 -22.06
C ASN A 880 -5.78 20.06 -22.24
N GLY A 881 -6.59 19.44 -21.37
CA GLY A 881 -6.86 18.00 -21.37
C GLY A 881 -5.72 17.09 -20.88
N LYS A 882 -4.48 17.58 -20.84
CA LYS A 882 -3.32 16.84 -20.33
C LYS A 882 -3.21 16.97 -18.80
N ARG A 883 -2.67 15.93 -18.16
CA ARG A 883 -2.35 15.95 -16.73
C ARG A 883 -0.89 16.38 -16.54
N ILE A 884 -0.66 17.45 -15.78
CA ILE A 884 0.66 18.04 -15.62
C ILE A 884 1.02 18.31 -14.16
N TRP A 885 2.32 18.46 -13.94
CA TRP A 885 2.98 18.96 -12.75
C TRP A 885 3.67 20.29 -13.07
N LEU A 886 3.42 21.29 -12.23
CA LEU A 886 4.15 22.55 -12.21
C LEU A 886 4.88 22.71 -10.86
N HIS A 887 6.06 23.32 -10.90
CA HIS A 887 6.77 23.72 -9.69
C HIS A 887 6.09 24.95 -9.06
N SER A 888 6.11 25.05 -7.74
CA SER A 888 5.44 26.15 -7.02
C SER A 888 5.96 27.55 -7.37
N SER A 889 7.13 27.67 -7.98
CA SER A 889 7.65 28.95 -8.49
C SER A 889 6.90 29.51 -9.70
N TYR A 890 6.23 28.66 -10.49
CA TYR A 890 5.61 29.02 -11.79
C TYR A 890 4.11 29.32 -11.69
N VAL A 891 3.58 29.46 -10.47
CA VAL A 891 2.17 29.74 -10.20
C VAL A 891 2.01 30.86 -9.17
N ASN A 892 0.88 31.58 -9.26
CA ASN A 892 0.43 32.60 -8.32
C ASN A 892 -0.85 32.15 -7.60
N VAL A 893 -1.07 32.63 -6.38
CA VAL A 893 -2.35 32.44 -5.64
C VAL A 893 -3.49 33.31 -6.15
N ALA A 894 -3.17 34.34 -6.95
CA ALA A 894 -4.10 35.29 -7.55
C ALA A 894 -3.73 35.55 -9.02
N ARG A 895 -4.67 36.10 -9.79
CA ARG A 895 -4.39 36.63 -11.13
C ARG A 895 -3.55 37.90 -10.99
N VAL A 896 -2.69 38.19 -11.96
CA VAL A 896 -1.88 39.41 -11.98
C VAL A 896 -2.11 40.19 -13.27
N SER A 897 -2.36 41.49 -13.13
CA SER A 897 -2.44 42.46 -14.22
C SER A 897 -1.19 43.35 -14.17
N GLU A 898 -0.20 43.02 -15.00
CA GLU A 898 1.02 43.83 -15.18
C GLU A 898 0.72 45.06 -16.06
N TYR A 899 1.35 46.19 -15.72
CA TYR A 899 1.33 47.43 -16.51
C TYR A 899 2.77 47.92 -16.75
N ASN A 900 3.12 48.29 -17.98
CA ASN A 900 4.42 48.84 -18.33
C ASN A 900 4.50 50.34 -17.98
N LEU A 901 4.30 50.65 -16.70
CA LEU A 901 4.27 51.96 -16.10
C LEU A 901 4.83 51.82 -14.68
N THR A 902 5.76 52.67 -14.26
CA THR A 902 6.23 52.68 -12.87
C THR A 902 5.17 53.31 -11.96
N LEU A 903 5.21 52.97 -10.67
CA LEU A 903 4.26 53.52 -9.70
C LEU A 903 4.38 55.06 -9.57
N SER A 904 5.58 55.63 -9.75
CA SER A 904 5.81 57.08 -9.73
C SER A 904 5.17 57.80 -10.91
N GLU A 905 5.36 57.31 -12.14
CA GLU A 905 4.70 57.85 -13.33
C GLU A 905 3.17 57.77 -13.19
N ALA A 906 2.67 56.68 -12.63
CA ALA A 906 1.24 56.52 -12.35
C ALA A 906 0.72 57.58 -11.35
N VAL A 907 1.47 57.95 -10.31
CA VAL A 907 1.12 59.07 -9.42
C VAL A 907 1.16 60.41 -10.16
N GLU A 908 2.20 60.71 -10.93
CA GLU A 908 2.26 61.95 -11.72
C GLU A 908 1.10 62.10 -12.71
N MET A 909 0.62 60.99 -13.26
CA MET A 909 -0.58 60.95 -14.09
C MET A 909 -1.83 61.23 -13.26
N GLN A 910 -2.03 60.55 -12.13
CA GLN A 910 -3.18 60.80 -11.24
C GLN A 910 -3.24 62.24 -10.74
N MET A 911 -2.10 62.87 -10.42
CA MET A 911 -2.04 64.28 -9.99
C MET A 911 -2.56 65.26 -11.04
N LYS A 912 -2.56 64.90 -12.34
CA LYS A 912 -3.12 65.72 -13.43
C LYS A 912 -4.66 65.63 -13.53
N ALA A 913 -5.29 64.71 -12.80
CA ALA A 913 -6.75 64.51 -12.76
C ALA A 913 -7.43 65.11 -11.52
N SER A 914 -6.78 66.05 -10.82
CA SER A 914 -7.27 66.73 -9.62
C SER A 914 -7.81 65.78 -8.52
N PRO A 915 -7.01 64.80 -8.06
CA PRO A 915 -7.46 63.76 -7.12
C PRO A 915 -7.90 64.37 -5.80
N GLN A 916 -8.96 63.83 -5.20
CA GLN A 916 -9.61 64.39 -4.02
C GLN A 916 -9.40 63.53 -2.76
N THR A 917 -9.41 64.17 -1.59
CA THR A 917 -9.31 63.53 -0.28
C THR A 917 -10.28 64.16 0.72
N ASP A 918 -10.66 63.39 1.75
CA ASP A 918 -11.39 63.80 2.95
C ASP A 918 -10.48 63.90 4.20
N MET A 919 -9.15 63.85 4.00
CA MET A 919 -8.14 64.01 5.05
C MET A 919 -8.09 65.44 5.62
N LYS A 920 -7.62 65.53 6.88
CA LYS A 920 -7.69 66.71 7.74
C LYS A 920 -6.58 67.74 7.52
N TYR A 921 -6.26 68.06 6.26
CA TYR A 921 -5.31 69.11 5.90
C TYR A 921 -5.88 70.07 4.86
N ALA A 922 -5.30 71.27 4.75
CA ALA A 922 -5.68 72.27 3.75
C ALA A 922 -4.45 72.98 3.18
N TRP A 923 -4.65 73.78 2.15
CA TRP A 923 -3.58 74.41 1.39
C TRP A 923 -3.45 75.90 1.70
N VAL A 924 -2.22 76.38 1.92
CA VAL A 924 -1.87 77.80 2.04
C VAL A 924 -0.65 78.12 1.18
N SER A 925 -0.55 79.36 0.67
CA SER A 925 0.64 79.78 -0.10
C SER A 925 1.88 79.81 0.81
N LYS A 926 2.98 79.20 0.34
CA LYS A 926 4.28 79.19 1.04
C LYS A 926 4.84 80.60 1.27
N GLU A 927 4.55 81.52 0.35
CA GLU A 927 4.99 82.93 0.41
C GLU A 927 4.59 83.63 1.72
N TYR A 928 3.46 83.23 2.32
CA TYR A 928 2.91 83.86 3.51
C TYR A 928 3.15 83.09 4.81
N ILE A 929 4.10 82.15 4.81
CA ILE A 929 4.52 81.36 5.97
C ILE A 929 6.04 81.52 6.18
N ASP A 930 6.45 82.02 7.36
CA ASP A 930 7.86 82.24 7.67
C ASP A 930 8.62 80.95 8.05
N LYS A 931 9.94 81.07 8.24
CA LYS A 931 10.82 79.96 8.66
C LYS A 931 10.52 79.36 10.05
N ASN A 932 9.60 79.95 10.81
CA ASN A 932 9.10 79.48 12.10
C ASN A 932 7.66 78.94 11.98
N ASN A 933 7.19 78.70 10.75
CA ASN A 933 5.82 78.35 10.37
C ASN A 933 4.74 79.36 10.81
N LYS A 934 5.07 80.66 10.91
CA LYS A 934 4.10 81.73 11.23
C LYS A 934 3.53 82.40 10.00
N VAL A 935 2.23 82.69 10.04
CA VAL A 935 1.54 83.49 9.02
C VAL A 935 2.07 84.93 8.99
N THR A 936 2.56 85.38 7.83
CA THR A 936 3.09 86.74 7.63
C THR A 936 2.08 87.72 7.00
N ALA A 937 1.06 87.21 6.30
CA ALA A 937 -0.04 88.03 5.79
C ALA A 937 -0.95 88.55 6.93
N THR A 938 -1.74 89.60 6.67
CA THR A 938 -2.74 90.10 7.63
C THR A 938 -3.82 89.06 7.92
N ASN A 939 -4.33 88.42 6.86
CA ASN A 939 -5.15 87.23 6.88
C ASN A 939 -4.75 86.34 5.69
N LEU A 940 -4.30 85.12 5.96
CA LEU A 940 -3.93 84.14 4.94
C LEU A 940 -5.12 83.24 4.61
N ASN A 941 -5.53 83.23 3.34
CA ASN A 941 -6.61 82.37 2.84
C ASN A 941 -6.20 80.89 2.88
N VAL A 942 -6.97 80.08 3.60
CA VAL A 942 -6.89 78.61 3.60
C VAL A 942 -7.76 78.08 2.47
N ARG A 943 -7.22 77.22 1.61
CA ARG A 943 -7.88 76.77 0.38
C ARG A 943 -8.02 75.24 0.31
N PRO A 944 -9.02 74.72 -0.43
CA PRO A 944 -9.23 73.28 -0.61
C PRO A 944 -8.28 72.70 -1.66
N GLU A 945 -7.63 73.54 -2.48
CA GLU A 945 -6.68 73.14 -3.52
C GLU A 945 -5.46 74.07 -3.50
N PRO A 946 -4.27 73.64 -3.97
CA PRO A 946 -3.06 74.47 -4.08
C PRO A 946 -3.14 75.43 -5.28
N ASN A 947 -4.18 76.25 -5.32
CA ASN A 947 -4.38 77.29 -6.33
C ASN A 947 -5.33 78.39 -5.84
N THR A 948 -5.35 79.53 -6.55
CA THR A 948 -6.23 80.68 -6.24
C THR A 948 -7.61 80.62 -6.89
N LYS A 949 -7.92 79.60 -7.71
CA LYS A 949 -9.16 79.49 -8.50
C LYS A 949 -10.37 78.99 -7.70
N LYS A 950 -10.14 78.29 -6.59
CA LYS A 950 -11.19 77.89 -5.64
C LYS A 950 -11.31 78.90 -4.51
N ASP A 951 -12.53 79.16 -4.07
CA ASP A 951 -12.79 80.04 -2.93
C ASP A 951 -12.09 79.53 -1.64
N PRO A 952 -11.70 80.44 -0.73
CA PRO A 952 -11.16 80.05 0.57
C PRO A 952 -12.19 79.26 1.41
N ILE A 953 -11.73 78.20 2.06
CA ILE A 953 -12.51 77.42 3.05
C ILE A 953 -12.32 77.94 4.49
N GLY A 954 -11.53 79.00 4.64
CA GLY A 954 -11.27 79.71 5.89
C GLY A 954 -10.09 80.67 5.74
N SER A 955 -9.67 81.28 6.85
CA SER A 955 -8.48 82.13 6.91
C SER A 955 -7.73 81.95 8.22
N LEU A 956 -6.44 82.31 8.22
CA LEU A 956 -5.58 82.35 9.41
C LEU A 956 -5.06 83.78 9.61
N PRO A 957 -5.12 84.35 10.84
CA PRO A 957 -4.63 85.69 11.11
C PRO A 957 -3.10 85.74 11.15
N ASN A 958 -2.55 86.94 11.04
CA ASN A 958 -1.12 87.21 11.22
C ASN A 958 -0.56 86.59 12.52
N GLY A 959 0.67 86.06 12.47
CA GLY A 959 1.36 85.47 13.60
C GLY A 959 0.89 84.08 14.02
N HIS A 960 -0.21 83.56 13.46
CA HIS A 960 -0.67 82.19 13.72
C HIS A 960 0.37 81.16 13.28
N VAL A 961 0.67 80.18 14.14
CA VAL A 961 1.63 79.10 13.84
C VAL A 961 0.89 77.94 13.19
N VAL A 962 1.26 77.58 11.95
CA VAL A 962 0.74 76.39 11.28
C VAL A 962 1.64 75.18 11.50
N LYS A 963 1.03 73.99 11.51
CA LYS A 963 1.76 72.74 11.35
C LYS A 963 1.80 72.39 9.87
N VAL A 964 2.88 72.81 9.20
CA VAL A 964 3.20 72.32 7.84
C VAL A 964 3.39 70.80 7.90
N LEU A 965 2.75 70.11 6.97
CA LEU A 965 2.89 68.67 6.76
C LEU A 965 3.88 68.42 5.62
N GLU A 966 3.58 68.94 4.43
CA GLU A 966 4.36 68.76 3.21
C GLU A 966 4.26 70.00 2.28
N GLU A 967 5.11 70.09 1.26
CA GLU A 967 5.13 71.18 0.26
C GLU A 967 4.84 70.64 -1.15
N TYR A 968 3.99 71.35 -1.90
CA TYR A 968 3.71 71.04 -3.31
C TYR A 968 3.51 72.32 -4.11
N ASN A 969 4.30 72.52 -5.18
CA ASN A 969 4.19 73.62 -6.15
C ASN A 969 4.04 75.03 -5.54
N GLY A 970 4.78 75.33 -4.46
CA GLY A 970 4.73 76.64 -3.78
C GLY A 970 3.57 76.80 -2.78
N TRP A 971 2.87 75.72 -2.44
CA TRP A 971 1.86 75.67 -1.39
C TRP A 971 2.29 74.70 -0.29
N TYR A 972 2.00 75.04 0.96
CA TYR A 972 2.12 74.12 2.08
C TYR A 972 0.77 73.45 2.35
N ALA A 973 0.79 72.12 2.52
CA ALA A 973 -0.29 71.39 3.16
C ALA A 973 -0.14 71.57 4.68
N ILE A 974 -1.19 72.02 5.35
CA ILE A 974 -1.22 72.29 6.80
C ILE A 974 -2.32 71.49 7.50
N GLU A 975 -2.11 71.05 8.73
CA GLU A 975 -3.18 70.39 9.51
C GLU A 975 -4.36 71.35 9.73
N TYR A 976 -5.54 70.98 9.24
CA TYR A 976 -6.71 71.87 9.20
C TYR A 976 -8.03 71.08 9.21
N SER A 977 -8.67 71.01 10.39
CA SER A 977 -9.99 70.40 10.57
C SER A 977 -11.11 71.43 10.51
N SER A 978 -11.79 71.51 9.37
CA SER A 978 -13.08 72.19 9.21
C SER A 978 -14.16 71.18 8.80
N ASN A 979 -15.43 71.61 8.74
CA ASN A 979 -16.56 70.75 8.36
C ASN A 979 -16.29 70.01 7.03
N HIS A 980 -16.76 68.76 6.93
CA HIS A 980 -16.45 67.83 5.83
C HIS A 980 -16.56 68.47 4.43
N GLN A 981 -15.41 68.71 3.81
CA GLN A 981 -15.27 69.26 2.46
C GLN A 981 -14.09 68.57 1.78
N TRP A 982 -14.31 68.15 0.52
CA TRP A 982 -13.30 67.54 -0.35
C TRP A 982 -12.19 68.52 -0.71
N ARG A 983 -10.97 67.98 -0.86
CA ARG A 983 -9.72 68.76 -1.01
C ARG A 983 -8.80 68.07 -2.00
N HIS A 984 -7.95 68.84 -2.67
CA HIS A 984 -6.90 68.27 -3.51
C HIS A 984 -5.95 67.42 -2.65
N ALA A 985 -5.74 66.17 -3.07
CA ALA A 985 -4.83 65.25 -2.42
C ALA A 985 -3.35 65.66 -2.61
N HIS A 986 -2.51 65.28 -1.65
CA HIS A 986 -1.05 65.32 -1.76
C HIS A 986 -0.54 64.09 -2.54
N PRO A 987 0.56 64.20 -3.33
CA PRO A 987 1.16 63.05 -4.01
C PRO A 987 1.45 61.85 -3.10
N ALA A 988 1.79 62.07 -1.83
CA ALA A 988 2.06 60.99 -0.87
C ALA A 988 0.81 60.14 -0.57
N ASP A 989 -0.37 60.74 -0.43
CA ASP A 989 -1.61 60.00 -0.20
C ASP A 989 -2.08 59.30 -1.48
N VAL A 990 -1.90 59.93 -2.64
CA VAL A 990 -2.14 59.28 -3.95
C VAL A 990 -1.24 58.05 -4.09
N MET A 991 0.07 58.18 -3.81
CA MET A 991 1.02 57.07 -3.76
C MET A 991 0.57 55.98 -2.78
N TYR A 992 0.12 56.34 -1.58
CA TYR A 992 -0.33 55.38 -0.58
C TYR A 992 -1.54 54.54 -1.03
N TYR A 993 -2.58 55.17 -1.59
CA TYR A 993 -3.78 54.45 -2.06
C TYR A 993 -3.64 53.83 -3.46
N LEU A 994 -2.67 54.29 -4.26
CA LEU A 994 -2.33 53.71 -5.56
C LEU A 994 -1.42 52.48 -5.41
N ASN A 995 -0.53 52.42 -4.41
CA ASN A 995 0.37 51.28 -4.23
C ASN A 995 -0.39 49.97 -3.86
N PRO A 996 -0.40 48.93 -4.71
CA PRO A 996 -1.12 47.69 -4.42
C PRO A 996 -0.52 46.91 -3.23
N LEU A 997 0.79 47.05 -3.00
CA LEU A 997 1.54 46.33 -1.97
C LEU A 997 1.14 46.77 -0.55
N ASN A 998 0.58 47.98 -0.39
CA ASN A 998 0.06 48.48 0.88
C ASN A 998 -1.20 47.72 1.35
N PHE A 999 -1.84 46.94 0.48
CA PHE A 999 -3.17 46.37 0.72
C PHE A 999 -3.31 44.88 0.43
N ILE A 1000 -2.39 44.29 -0.34
CA ILE A 1000 -2.41 42.88 -0.76
C ILE A 1000 -2.47 41.89 0.42
N ASN A 1001 -1.87 42.23 1.56
CA ASN A 1001 -1.74 41.36 2.74
C ASN A 1001 -2.71 41.73 3.89
N ASP A 1002 -3.67 42.64 3.68
CA ASP A 1002 -4.71 42.99 4.66
C ASP A 1002 -6.02 42.26 4.28
N ASP A 1003 -6.55 41.47 5.22
CA ASP A 1003 -7.70 40.58 5.01
C ASP A 1003 -8.93 41.29 4.43
N ARG A 1004 -9.10 42.58 4.71
CA ARG A 1004 -10.18 43.44 4.20
C ARG A 1004 -9.73 44.19 2.95
N GLN A 1005 -8.57 44.83 2.98
CA GLN A 1005 -8.10 45.69 1.90
C GLN A 1005 -7.65 44.92 0.65
N GLN A 1006 -7.51 43.59 0.70
CA GLN A 1006 -7.39 42.76 -0.50
C GLN A 1006 -8.67 42.80 -1.37
N PHE A 1007 -9.86 43.09 -0.81
CA PHE A 1007 -11.13 43.07 -1.54
C PHE A 1007 -11.28 44.18 -2.60
N GLN A 1008 -10.42 45.20 -2.60
CA GLN A 1008 -10.36 46.14 -3.74
C GLN A 1008 -9.67 45.53 -4.99
N PHE A 1009 -9.02 44.38 -4.85
CA PHE A 1009 -8.54 43.53 -5.95
C PHE A 1009 -9.49 42.36 -6.26
N LEU A 1010 -10.67 42.28 -5.62
CA LEU A 1010 -11.69 41.27 -5.95
C LEU A 1010 -12.07 41.40 -7.44
N ASP A 1011 -12.01 40.29 -8.17
CA ASP A 1011 -12.41 40.20 -9.57
C ASP A 1011 -13.95 40.28 -9.66
N LEU A 1012 -14.42 41.52 -9.79
CA LEU A 1012 -15.82 41.89 -9.92
C LEU A 1012 -16.46 41.33 -11.19
N SER A 1013 -15.73 40.72 -12.14
CA SER A 1013 -16.34 40.05 -13.30
C SER A 1013 -16.97 38.70 -12.97
N ARG A 1014 -16.72 38.17 -11.77
CA ARG A 1014 -17.07 36.80 -11.38
C ARG A 1014 -18.11 36.75 -10.27
N ASN A 1015 -19.14 35.91 -10.43
CA ASN A 1015 -20.10 35.60 -9.38
C ASN A 1015 -19.42 34.88 -8.18
N SER A 1016 -19.86 35.15 -6.95
CA SER A 1016 -19.29 34.59 -5.71
C SER A 1016 -19.45 33.07 -5.54
N SER A 1017 -20.32 32.45 -6.35
CA SER A 1017 -20.84 31.09 -6.24
C SER A 1017 -21.74 30.83 -5.01
N ALA A 1018 -22.15 31.88 -4.28
CA ALA A 1018 -23.05 31.76 -3.14
C ALA A 1018 -24.50 31.45 -3.58
N SER A 1019 -25.23 30.74 -2.73
CA SER A 1019 -26.62 30.35 -3.03
C SER A 1019 -27.63 31.49 -2.84
N VAL A 1020 -28.80 31.36 -3.48
CA VAL A 1020 -29.96 32.24 -3.25
C VAL A 1020 -30.31 32.32 -1.76
N THR A 1021 -30.17 31.20 -1.03
CA THR A 1021 -30.41 31.13 0.42
C THR A 1021 -29.41 31.98 1.19
N GLU A 1022 -28.12 31.92 0.87
CA GLU A 1022 -27.08 32.70 1.54
C GLU A 1022 -27.21 34.20 1.25
N LEU A 1023 -27.43 34.60 -0.01
CA LEU A 1023 -27.73 36.00 -0.33
C LEU A 1023 -28.99 36.50 0.40
N ASN A 1024 -30.01 35.64 0.57
CA ASN A 1024 -31.21 36.00 1.33
C ASN A 1024 -30.97 36.11 2.85
N LYS A 1025 -29.95 35.44 3.43
CA LYS A 1025 -29.49 35.76 4.80
C LYS A 1025 -28.93 37.17 4.85
N VAL A 1026 -28.04 37.50 3.91
CA VAL A 1026 -27.29 38.76 3.82
C VAL A 1026 -28.18 39.97 3.47
N LEU A 1027 -29.32 39.71 2.84
CA LEU A 1027 -30.39 40.66 2.51
C LEU A 1027 -31.53 40.70 3.55
N ASN A 1028 -31.41 40.00 4.69
CA ASN A 1028 -32.47 40.02 5.68
C ASN A 1028 -32.63 41.42 6.31
N ASN A 1029 -33.87 41.84 6.54
CA ASN A 1029 -34.24 43.19 7.01
C ASN A 1029 -33.76 44.35 6.11
N ASN A 1030 -33.40 44.12 4.85
CA ASN A 1030 -32.98 45.18 3.90
C ASN A 1030 -34.14 45.75 3.09
N GLY A 1031 -35.22 46.15 3.76
CA GLY A 1031 -36.38 46.81 3.13
C GLY A 1031 -36.87 46.07 1.88
N VAL A 1032 -36.98 46.77 0.76
CA VAL A 1032 -37.42 46.17 -0.52
C VAL A 1032 -36.48 45.10 -1.10
N LEU A 1033 -35.21 45.08 -0.68
CA LEU A 1033 -34.21 44.12 -1.15
C LEU A 1033 -34.31 42.77 -0.40
N THR A 1034 -35.13 42.70 0.64
CA THR A 1034 -35.35 41.47 1.43
C THR A 1034 -35.88 40.34 0.54
N GLY A 1035 -35.21 39.19 0.58
CA GLY A 1035 -35.58 38.00 -0.20
C GLY A 1035 -35.25 38.05 -1.70
N LYS A 1036 -34.60 39.13 -2.19
CA LYS A 1036 -34.33 39.34 -3.63
C LYS A 1036 -33.02 38.71 -4.14
N GLY A 1037 -32.33 37.89 -3.34
CA GLY A 1037 -30.99 37.34 -3.65
C GLY A 1037 -30.88 36.65 -5.02
N ARG A 1038 -31.96 35.98 -5.48
CA ARG A 1038 -31.97 35.37 -6.83
C ARG A 1038 -31.78 36.39 -7.96
N TYR A 1039 -32.28 37.61 -7.80
CA TYR A 1039 -32.16 38.66 -8.80
C TYR A 1039 -30.76 39.27 -8.84
N PHE A 1040 -30.04 39.30 -7.71
CA PHE A 1040 -28.62 39.68 -7.69
C PHE A 1040 -27.73 38.62 -8.37
N ILE A 1041 -28.04 37.32 -8.20
CA ILE A 1041 -27.39 36.23 -8.94
C ILE A 1041 -27.74 36.29 -10.43
N GLU A 1042 -28.99 36.56 -10.79
CA GLU A 1042 -29.46 36.74 -12.17
C GLU A 1042 -28.73 37.90 -12.86
N ALA A 1043 -28.69 39.08 -12.21
CA ALA A 1043 -27.95 40.25 -12.63
C ALA A 1043 -26.45 39.94 -12.85
N GLY A 1044 -25.82 39.27 -11.88
CA GLY A 1044 -24.42 38.88 -11.94
C GLY A 1044 -24.09 37.93 -13.09
N ASN A 1045 -24.97 36.95 -13.35
CA ASN A 1045 -24.83 36.02 -14.47
C ASN A 1045 -25.09 36.69 -15.84
N LYS A 1046 -26.05 37.62 -15.92
CA LYS A 1046 -26.43 38.33 -17.14
C LYS A 1046 -25.35 39.35 -17.57
N TYR A 1047 -24.86 40.16 -16.62
CA TYR A 1047 -23.94 41.28 -16.88
C TYR A 1047 -22.47 41.01 -16.52
N LYS A 1048 -22.13 39.78 -16.14
CA LYS A 1048 -20.78 39.35 -15.71
C LYS A 1048 -20.23 40.24 -14.61
N ILE A 1049 -20.95 40.24 -13.49
CA ILE A 1049 -20.64 41.08 -12.35
C ILE A 1049 -20.82 40.32 -11.02
N ASN A 1050 -19.99 40.63 -10.01
CA ASN A 1050 -20.03 39.97 -8.72
C ASN A 1050 -21.32 40.35 -7.96
N ASP A 1051 -22.08 39.33 -7.56
CA ASP A 1051 -23.39 39.45 -6.94
C ASP A 1051 -23.31 40.00 -5.50
N ILE A 1052 -22.29 39.63 -4.73
CA ILE A 1052 -22.06 40.20 -3.39
C ILE A 1052 -21.65 41.67 -3.48
N TYR A 1053 -20.89 42.07 -4.51
CA TYR A 1053 -20.63 43.48 -4.81
C TYR A 1053 -21.91 44.23 -5.21
N LEU A 1054 -22.77 43.67 -6.07
CA LEU A 1054 -24.07 44.29 -6.37
C LEU A 1054 -24.94 44.45 -5.12
N VAL A 1055 -24.99 43.44 -4.23
CA VAL A 1055 -25.68 43.54 -2.93
C VAL A 1055 -25.06 44.64 -2.05
N SER A 1056 -23.73 44.72 -1.99
CA SER A 1056 -23.01 45.77 -1.24
C SER A 1056 -23.35 47.16 -1.75
N HIS A 1057 -23.35 47.36 -3.06
CA HIS A 1057 -23.62 48.64 -3.68
C HIS A 1057 -25.10 49.02 -3.54
N ALA A 1058 -26.03 48.11 -3.84
CA ALA A 1058 -27.46 48.36 -3.63
C ALA A 1058 -27.79 48.70 -2.16
N LYS A 1059 -27.18 48.02 -1.18
CA LYS A 1059 -27.37 48.35 0.25
C LYS A 1059 -26.81 49.73 0.62
N LEU A 1060 -25.78 50.22 -0.07
CA LEU A 1060 -25.27 51.58 0.09
C LEU A 1060 -26.24 52.61 -0.53
N GLU A 1061 -26.47 52.52 -1.84
CA GLU A 1061 -27.24 53.51 -2.62
C GLU A 1061 -28.71 53.64 -2.19
N THR A 1062 -29.27 52.61 -1.56
CA THR A 1062 -30.68 52.61 -1.09
C THR A 1062 -30.83 52.82 0.41
N GLY A 1063 -29.75 53.05 1.16
CA GLY A 1063 -29.80 53.13 2.63
C GLY A 1063 -30.40 51.84 3.23
N ASN A 1064 -29.79 50.68 2.95
CA ASN A 1064 -30.30 49.36 3.34
C ASN A 1064 -31.69 49.00 2.79
N GLY A 1065 -32.07 49.50 1.61
CA GLY A 1065 -33.34 49.19 0.94
C GLY A 1065 -34.53 50.06 1.39
N SER A 1066 -34.25 51.24 1.97
CA SER A 1066 -35.25 52.12 2.59
C SER A 1066 -35.48 53.46 1.89
N SER A 1067 -34.65 53.85 0.92
CA SER A 1067 -34.81 55.11 0.18
C SER A 1067 -36.12 55.22 -0.60
N GLU A 1068 -36.58 56.43 -0.91
CA GLU A 1068 -37.81 56.66 -1.68
C GLU A 1068 -37.72 56.02 -3.08
N LEU A 1069 -36.57 56.16 -3.74
CA LEU A 1069 -36.26 55.53 -5.03
C LEU A 1069 -36.30 54.00 -4.98
N ALA A 1070 -35.93 53.39 -3.85
CA ALA A 1070 -36.03 51.93 -3.66
C ALA A 1070 -37.46 51.48 -3.35
N ASN A 1071 -38.25 52.28 -2.62
CA ASN A 1071 -39.68 52.00 -2.33
C ASN A 1071 -40.63 52.32 -3.50
N GLY A 1072 -40.09 52.96 -4.54
CA GLY A 1072 -40.72 53.19 -5.84
C GLY A 1072 -41.55 54.47 -5.89
N ILE A 1073 -41.29 55.29 -6.89
CA ILE A 1073 -41.93 56.60 -7.09
C ILE A 1073 -43.00 56.49 -8.19
N SER A 1074 -44.18 57.07 -7.96
CA SER A 1074 -45.23 57.19 -9.00
C SER A 1074 -45.41 58.60 -9.55
N LYS A 1075 -44.87 59.64 -8.88
CA LYS A 1075 -44.94 61.05 -9.31
C LYS A 1075 -43.62 61.80 -9.13
N TRP A 1076 -43.16 62.51 -10.15
CA TRP A 1076 -41.93 63.33 -10.12
C TRP A 1076 -41.99 64.54 -11.07
N THR A 1077 -41.11 65.52 -10.85
CA THR A 1077 -40.97 66.68 -11.75
C THR A 1077 -40.08 66.32 -12.92
N GLN A 1078 -40.52 66.55 -14.16
CA GLN A 1078 -39.71 66.26 -15.35
C GLN A 1078 -38.45 67.14 -15.39
N ARG A 1079 -37.31 66.53 -15.75
CA ARG A 1079 -36.00 67.17 -15.83
C ARG A 1079 -35.40 67.10 -17.24
N ASP A 1080 -34.64 68.13 -17.60
CA ASP A 1080 -33.82 68.15 -18.82
C ASP A 1080 -32.51 67.35 -18.65
N SER A 1081 -31.73 67.21 -19.72
CA SER A 1081 -30.42 66.52 -19.68
C SER A 1081 -29.37 67.21 -18.81
N LYS A 1082 -29.64 68.42 -18.31
CA LYS A 1082 -28.83 69.18 -17.36
C LYS A 1082 -29.42 69.16 -15.93
N GLY A 1083 -30.53 68.45 -15.69
CA GLY A 1083 -31.20 68.35 -14.39
C GLY A 1083 -32.08 69.55 -14.00
N ASN A 1084 -32.27 70.51 -14.90
CA ASN A 1084 -33.18 71.65 -14.71
C ASN A 1084 -34.63 71.19 -14.74
N ILE A 1085 -35.54 71.97 -14.14
CA ILE A 1085 -36.98 71.71 -14.21
C ILE A 1085 -37.49 72.03 -15.62
N VAL A 1086 -38.15 71.06 -16.27
CA VAL A 1086 -38.93 71.30 -17.49
C VAL A 1086 -40.27 71.95 -17.10
N ARG A 1087 -40.67 72.97 -17.86
CA ARG A 1087 -41.90 73.74 -17.62
C ARG A 1087 -42.83 73.71 -18.83
N ASP A 1088 -44.12 73.84 -18.59
CA ASP A 1088 -45.13 74.03 -19.64
C ASP A 1088 -45.14 75.48 -20.19
N ALA A 1089 -46.06 75.76 -21.11
CA ALA A 1089 -46.18 77.06 -21.77
C ALA A 1089 -46.60 78.19 -20.79
N ASP A 1090 -47.29 77.85 -19.71
CA ASP A 1090 -47.71 78.77 -18.64
C ASP A 1090 -46.62 78.93 -17.55
N GLY A 1091 -45.51 78.21 -17.68
CA GLY A 1091 -44.36 78.27 -16.79
C GLY A 1091 -44.43 77.34 -15.58
N ASN A 1092 -45.41 76.45 -15.46
CA ASN A 1092 -45.52 75.51 -14.34
C ASN A 1092 -44.59 74.30 -14.55
N PRO A 1093 -44.04 73.69 -13.48
CA PRO A 1093 -43.24 72.46 -13.59
C PRO A 1093 -44.07 71.30 -14.14
N ILE A 1094 -43.59 70.61 -15.18
CA ILE A 1094 -44.26 69.42 -15.72
C ILE A 1094 -44.12 68.28 -14.71
N ILE A 1095 -45.25 67.75 -14.23
CA ILE A 1095 -45.30 66.59 -13.33
C ILE A 1095 -45.65 65.34 -14.14
N ILE A 1096 -44.79 64.33 -14.07
CA ILE A 1096 -45.09 62.99 -14.58
C ILE A 1096 -45.79 62.21 -13.47
N ASP A 1097 -46.97 61.64 -13.76
CA ASP A 1097 -47.73 60.76 -12.87
C ASP A 1097 -48.08 59.47 -13.61
N ILE A 1098 -47.67 58.33 -13.05
CA ILE A 1098 -47.90 56.98 -13.62
C ILE A 1098 -48.76 56.10 -12.71
N SER A 1099 -49.38 56.69 -11.68
CA SER A 1099 -50.17 55.98 -10.67
C SER A 1099 -51.29 55.14 -11.31
N PRO A 1100 -51.54 53.88 -10.86
CA PRO A 1100 -50.99 53.22 -9.67
C PRO A 1100 -49.62 52.53 -9.90
N LYS A 1101 -48.98 52.64 -11.07
CA LYS A 1101 -47.64 52.10 -11.29
C LYS A 1101 -46.59 52.90 -10.51
N LYS A 1102 -45.41 52.30 -10.33
CA LYS A 1102 -44.22 52.90 -9.73
C LYS A 1102 -42.99 52.57 -10.58
N VAL A 1103 -41.97 53.41 -10.47
CA VAL A 1103 -40.61 53.15 -10.98
C VAL A 1103 -39.61 53.07 -9.84
N TYR A 1104 -38.65 52.15 -9.95
CA TYR A 1104 -37.77 51.74 -8.86
C TYR A 1104 -36.30 51.91 -9.28
N ASN A 1105 -35.44 52.39 -8.38
CA ASN A 1105 -34.02 52.58 -8.65
C ASN A 1105 -33.21 52.16 -7.41
N VAL A 1106 -32.43 51.08 -7.55
CA VAL A 1106 -31.72 50.43 -6.42
C VAL A 1106 -30.21 50.64 -6.45
N TYR A 1107 -29.69 51.44 -7.39
CA TYR A 1107 -28.25 51.71 -7.56
C TYR A 1107 -27.95 53.21 -7.77
N GLY A 1108 -28.90 54.11 -7.45
CA GLY A 1108 -28.72 55.56 -7.61
C GLY A 1108 -28.53 56.06 -9.05
N ILE A 1109 -28.76 55.22 -10.06
CA ILE A 1109 -28.37 55.52 -11.46
C ILE A 1109 -29.17 56.71 -11.97
N GLY A 1110 -28.46 57.78 -12.36
CA GLY A 1110 -29.06 59.05 -12.81
C GLY A 1110 -29.52 59.99 -11.69
N ALA A 1111 -29.34 59.65 -10.42
CA ALA A 1111 -29.76 60.45 -9.27
C ALA A 1111 -28.73 61.54 -8.90
N PHE A 1112 -28.54 62.55 -9.75
CA PHE A 1112 -27.61 63.67 -9.48
C PHE A 1112 -28.06 64.53 -8.28
N ASP A 1113 -27.14 64.95 -7.40
CA ASP A 1113 -27.40 65.69 -6.15
C ASP A 1113 -28.52 66.76 -6.24
N ARG A 1114 -28.46 67.64 -7.25
CA ARG A 1114 -29.42 68.74 -7.47
C ARG A 1114 -30.86 68.31 -7.82
N CYS A 1115 -31.08 67.05 -8.13
CA CYS A 1115 -32.36 66.51 -8.59
C CYS A 1115 -32.56 65.01 -8.25
N ALA A 1116 -31.84 64.47 -7.27
CA ALA A 1116 -31.60 63.03 -7.12
C ALA A 1116 -32.88 62.18 -7.20
N ARG A 1117 -33.93 62.59 -6.50
CA ARG A 1117 -35.27 62.01 -6.54
C ARG A 1117 -35.87 61.99 -7.95
N ASP A 1118 -36.01 63.16 -8.57
CA ASP A 1118 -36.71 63.32 -9.85
C ASP A 1118 -35.92 62.72 -11.01
N CYS A 1119 -34.62 63.03 -11.10
CA CYS A 1119 -33.72 62.50 -12.12
C CYS A 1119 -33.55 60.98 -12.00
N GLY A 1120 -33.48 60.44 -10.77
CA GLY A 1120 -33.44 58.99 -10.51
C GLY A 1120 -34.75 58.27 -10.85
N ALA A 1121 -35.90 58.92 -10.68
CA ALA A 1121 -37.21 58.41 -11.07
C ALA A 1121 -37.40 58.42 -12.59
N GLN A 1122 -37.08 59.54 -13.25
CA GLN A 1122 -37.13 59.65 -14.71
C GLN A 1122 -36.20 58.61 -15.36
N ARG A 1123 -34.96 58.46 -14.88
CA ARG A 1123 -34.05 57.43 -15.36
C ARG A 1123 -34.61 56.02 -15.21
N ALA A 1124 -35.29 55.72 -14.11
CA ALA A 1124 -35.93 54.43 -13.88
C ALA A 1124 -37.14 54.20 -14.81
N TYR A 1125 -37.89 55.24 -15.15
CA TYR A 1125 -38.96 55.20 -16.15
C TYR A 1125 -38.40 54.92 -17.56
N ASP A 1126 -37.40 55.70 -17.98
CA ASP A 1126 -36.76 55.61 -19.30
C ASP A 1126 -36.11 54.23 -19.56
N ASN A 1127 -35.76 53.50 -18.50
CA ASN A 1127 -35.14 52.16 -18.56
C ASN A 1127 -36.14 51.03 -18.18
N GLY A 1128 -37.43 51.35 -18.00
CA GLY A 1128 -38.50 50.37 -17.78
C GLY A 1128 -38.51 49.66 -16.42
N TRP A 1129 -37.90 50.26 -15.39
CA TRP A 1129 -37.73 49.66 -14.06
C TRP A 1129 -39.01 49.74 -13.21
N PHE A 1130 -40.10 49.12 -13.69
CA PHE A 1130 -41.42 49.10 -13.06
C PHE A 1130 -41.57 48.09 -11.91
N SER A 1131 -40.47 47.46 -11.49
CA SER A 1131 -40.41 46.60 -10.30
C SER A 1131 -39.02 46.67 -9.65
N VAL A 1132 -38.92 46.32 -8.36
CA VAL A 1132 -37.64 46.23 -7.64
C VAL A 1132 -36.73 45.19 -8.30
N GLU A 1133 -37.34 44.11 -8.77
CA GLU A 1133 -36.73 42.98 -9.46
C GLU A 1133 -36.05 43.42 -10.78
N THR A 1134 -36.79 44.15 -11.63
CA THR A 1134 -36.24 44.72 -12.87
C THR A 1134 -35.16 45.77 -12.58
N ALA A 1135 -35.32 46.58 -11.53
CA ALA A 1135 -34.31 47.55 -11.11
C ALA A 1135 -33.00 46.88 -10.65
N ILE A 1136 -33.08 45.73 -9.95
CA ILE A 1136 -31.90 44.94 -9.56
C ILE A 1136 -31.20 44.35 -10.78
N VAL A 1137 -31.95 43.73 -11.71
CA VAL A 1137 -31.36 43.05 -12.87
C VAL A 1137 -30.86 44.05 -13.90
N GLU A 1138 -31.73 44.86 -14.49
CA GLU A 1138 -31.36 45.75 -15.59
C GLU A 1138 -30.49 46.93 -15.12
N GLY A 1139 -30.65 47.39 -13.87
CA GLY A 1139 -29.79 48.43 -13.29
C GLY A 1139 -28.32 48.00 -13.20
N ALA A 1140 -28.04 46.71 -12.96
CA ALA A 1140 -26.67 46.20 -12.91
C ALA A 1140 -25.93 46.31 -14.26
N GLN A 1141 -26.64 46.47 -15.37
CA GLN A 1141 -26.05 46.72 -16.70
C GLN A 1141 -25.11 47.94 -16.69
N PHE A 1142 -25.47 49.00 -15.95
CA PHE A 1142 -24.68 50.24 -15.91
C PHE A 1142 -23.26 50.00 -15.37
N ILE A 1143 -23.13 49.17 -14.35
CA ILE A 1143 -21.84 48.89 -13.69
C ILE A 1143 -21.09 47.77 -14.42
N GLY A 1144 -21.81 46.72 -14.81
CA GLY A 1144 -21.27 45.59 -15.58
C GLY A 1144 -20.70 46.04 -16.92
N ASN A 1145 -21.53 46.64 -17.77
CA ASN A 1145 -21.10 47.07 -19.11
C ASN A 1145 -20.29 48.38 -19.09
N GLY A 1146 -20.53 49.26 -18.11
CA GLY A 1146 -19.77 50.52 -18.00
C GLY A 1146 -18.32 50.28 -17.60
N TYR A 1147 -18.07 49.49 -16.54
CA TYR A 1147 -16.74 49.38 -15.92
C TYR A 1147 -16.17 47.97 -15.99
N VAL A 1148 -16.89 46.97 -15.48
CA VAL A 1148 -16.34 45.63 -15.26
C VAL A 1148 -15.97 44.94 -16.59
N ASN A 1149 -16.88 44.97 -17.56
CA ASN A 1149 -16.68 44.44 -18.92
C ASN A 1149 -15.82 45.36 -19.81
N ALA A 1150 -15.58 46.61 -19.39
CA ALA A 1150 -14.65 47.53 -20.04
C ALA A 1150 -13.18 47.32 -19.60
N GLY A 1151 -12.91 46.29 -18.79
CA GLY A 1151 -11.57 45.94 -18.30
C GLY A 1151 -11.24 46.49 -16.90
N GLN A 1152 -12.14 47.25 -16.29
CA GLN A 1152 -12.02 47.74 -14.91
C GLN A 1152 -12.71 46.77 -13.94
N ASN A 1153 -12.28 45.50 -13.98
CA ASN A 1153 -12.89 44.38 -13.27
C ASN A 1153 -12.56 44.30 -11.76
N THR A 1154 -11.99 45.33 -11.14
CA THR A 1154 -11.76 45.40 -9.68
C THR A 1154 -12.02 46.81 -9.17
N LEU A 1155 -12.38 47.00 -7.90
CA LEU A 1155 -12.60 48.35 -7.33
C LEU A 1155 -11.36 49.25 -7.52
N TYR A 1156 -10.17 48.66 -7.39
CA TYR A 1156 -8.90 49.34 -7.67
C TYR A 1156 -8.85 49.84 -9.12
N LYS A 1157 -9.16 48.99 -10.10
CA LYS A 1157 -9.17 49.38 -11.52
C LYS A 1157 -10.31 50.37 -11.83
N MET A 1158 -11.45 50.28 -11.15
CA MET A 1158 -12.54 51.26 -11.24
C MET A 1158 -12.11 52.64 -10.72
N ARG A 1159 -11.32 52.71 -9.63
CA ARG A 1159 -10.79 53.99 -9.12
C ARG A 1159 -9.66 54.54 -9.98
N TRP A 1160 -8.64 53.73 -10.30
CA TRP A 1160 -7.36 54.24 -10.82
C TRP A 1160 -7.21 54.12 -12.34
N ASN A 1161 -7.92 53.18 -12.96
CA ASN A 1161 -7.84 52.82 -14.38
C ASN A 1161 -6.41 52.73 -14.97
N PRO A 1162 -5.54 51.82 -14.50
CA PRO A 1162 -4.14 51.76 -14.97
C PRO A 1162 -4.02 51.40 -16.46
N GLY A 1163 -4.99 50.67 -17.02
CA GLY A 1163 -5.05 50.36 -18.46
C GLY A 1163 -5.43 51.54 -19.36
N ALA A 1164 -5.80 52.68 -18.78
CA ALA A 1164 -5.82 53.98 -19.45
C ALA A 1164 -4.50 54.74 -19.24
N MET A 1165 -3.91 54.69 -18.03
CA MET A 1165 -2.64 55.36 -17.71
C MET A 1165 -1.48 54.85 -18.57
N GLU A 1166 -1.37 53.53 -18.76
CA GLU A 1166 -0.41 52.90 -19.67
C GLU A 1166 -0.55 53.41 -21.13
N LYS A 1167 -1.73 53.90 -21.50
CA LYS A 1167 -2.03 54.51 -22.81
C LYS A 1167 -1.98 56.04 -22.78
N GLY A 1168 -1.31 56.63 -21.79
CA GLY A 1168 -1.15 58.08 -21.65
C GLY A 1168 -2.38 58.85 -21.14
N ASN A 1169 -3.45 58.16 -20.70
CA ASN A 1169 -4.75 58.76 -20.41
C ASN A 1169 -5.18 58.57 -18.95
N VAL A 1170 -5.87 59.56 -18.36
CA VAL A 1170 -6.35 59.50 -16.96
C VAL A 1170 -7.87 59.73 -16.94
N THR A 1171 -8.60 58.76 -17.48
CA THR A 1171 -10.02 58.87 -17.81
C THR A 1171 -10.83 57.68 -17.28
N HIS A 1172 -12.16 57.82 -17.27
CA HIS A 1172 -13.11 56.77 -16.90
C HIS A 1172 -12.86 56.17 -15.49
N GLN A 1173 -12.63 57.05 -14.52
CA GLN A 1173 -12.51 56.70 -13.10
C GLN A 1173 -13.87 56.84 -12.40
N TYR A 1174 -14.22 55.87 -11.54
CA TYR A 1174 -15.53 55.84 -10.87
C TYR A 1174 -15.71 56.96 -9.82
N ALA A 1175 -14.59 57.44 -9.24
CA ALA A 1175 -14.59 58.47 -8.20
C ALA A 1175 -13.27 59.25 -8.19
N THR A 1176 -13.31 60.50 -7.74
CA THR A 1176 -12.12 61.34 -7.53
C THR A 1176 -11.45 61.12 -6.17
N ASP A 1177 -12.20 60.63 -5.18
CA ASP A 1177 -11.71 60.26 -3.85
C ASP A 1177 -10.63 59.18 -3.92
N ILE A 1178 -9.40 59.50 -3.54
CA ILE A 1178 -8.26 58.56 -3.52
C ILE A 1178 -8.54 57.32 -2.66
N GLY A 1179 -9.32 57.49 -1.59
CA GLY A 1179 -9.67 56.41 -0.66
C GLY A 1179 -10.88 55.58 -1.09
N TRP A 1180 -11.53 55.89 -2.23
CA TRP A 1180 -12.83 55.31 -2.60
C TRP A 1180 -12.83 53.78 -2.58
N ALA A 1181 -11.87 53.16 -3.28
CA ALA A 1181 -11.79 51.70 -3.40
C ALA A 1181 -11.57 51.03 -2.04
N ALA A 1182 -10.68 51.60 -1.21
CA ALA A 1182 -10.43 51.18 0.16
C ALA A 1182 -11.69 51.27 1.02
N LYS A 1183 -12.44 52.37 0.92
CA LYS A 1183 -13.68 52.62 1.69
C LYS A 1183 -14.79 51.60 1.36
N GLN A 1184 -14.91 51.17 0.09
CA GLN A 1184 -15.90 50.15 -0.30
C GLN A 1184 -15.64 48.76 0.32
N THR A 1185 -14.37 48.40 0.57
CA THR A 1185 -14.00 47.03 1.00
C THR A 1185 -14.71 46.56 2.27
N ARG A 1186 -14.97 47.46 3.22
CA ARG A 1186 -15.55 47.12 4.53
C ARG A 1186 -16.92 46.45 4.42
N THR A 1187 -17.78 46.97 3.56
CA THR A 1187 -19.11 46.39 3.36
C THR A 1187 -18.97 45.03 2.68
N ILE A 1188 -18.26 44.96 1.56
CA ILE A 1188 -18.07 43.72 0.78
C ILE A 1188 -17.49 42.60 1.66
N TYR A 1189 -16.38 42.85 2.35
CA TYR A 1189 -15.77 41.91 3.30
C TYR A 1189 -16.78 41.40 4.32
N ASN A 1190 -17.52 42.30 4.97
CA ASN A 1190 -18.53 41.94 5.98
C ASN A 1190 -19.68 41.10 5.40
N LEU A 1191 -20.04 41.26 4.12
CA LEU A 1191 -21.02 40.39 3.46
C LEU A 1191 -20.45 38.99 3.19
N TYR A 1192 -19.20 38.89 2.73
CA TYR A 1192 -18.54 37.59 2.54
C TYR A 1192 -18.37 36.81 3.85
N GLN A 1193 -18.12 37.48 4.98
CA GLN A 1193 -18.08 36.83 6.30
C GLN A 1193 -19.45 36.32 6.82
N GLN A 1194 -20.55 36.53 6.09
CA GLN A 1194 -21.90 36.02 6.42
C GLN A 1194 -22.35 34.83 5.54
N LEU A 1195 -21.50 34.38 4.61
CA LEU A 1195 -21.76 33.26 3.69
C LEU A 1195 -21.19 31.96 4.29
N ASP A 1196 -21.87 30.81 4.08
CA ASP A 1196 -21.38 29.52 4.59
C ASP A 1196 -20.34 28.92 3.62
N SER A 1197 -20.44 29.24 2.33
CA SER A 1197 -19.51 28.81 1.28
C SER A 1197 -19.40 29.84 0.15
N TYR A 1198 -18.18 30.17 -0.27
CA TYR A 1198 -17.91 31.13 -1.34
C TYR A 1198 -16.52 30.89 -1.96
N THR A 1199 -16.25 31.52 -3.10
CA THR A 1199 -14.88 31.60 -3.67
C THR A 1199 -14.48 33.07 -3.85
N ILE A 1200 -13.29 33.44 -3.38
CA ILE A 1200 -12.66 34.72 -3.70
C ILE A 1200 -11.78 34.54 -4.94
N HIS A 1201 -11.91 35.44 -5.90
CA HIS A 1201 -10.98 35.59 -7.02
C HIS A 1201 -10.34 36.97 -6.93
N LEU A 1202 -9.01 37.04 -6.93
CA LEU A 1202 -8.27 38.31 -6.88
C LEU A 1202 -7.52 38.52 -8.20
N ASP A 1203 -7.51 39.76 -8.68
CA ASP A 1203 -6.79 40.24 -9.86
C ASP A 1203 -5.94 41.46 -9.48
N ILE A 1204 -4.66 41.20 -9.24
CA ILE A 1204 -3.75 42.11 -8.56
C ILE A 1204 -2.98 42.94 -9.58
N PRO A 1205 -3.09 44.28 -9.55
CA PRO A 1205 -2.31 45.17 -10.40
C PRO A 1205 -0.83 45.16 -9.98
N VAL A 1206 0.08 45.14 -10.95
CA VAL A 1206 1.53 45.23 -10.75
C VAL A 1206 2.08 46.31 -11.68
N TYR A 1207 2.85 47.23 -11.10
CA TYR A 1207 3.61 48.26 -11.81
C TYR A 1207 5.06 47.81 -12.00
N LYS A 1208 5.75 48.49 -12.92
CA LYS A 1208 7.15 48.25 -13.28
C LYS A 1208 8.13 48.77 -12.24
#